data_AF-A0A087G690-F1
#
_entry.id   AF-A0A087G690-F1
#
_cell.length_a   1.000
_cell.length_b   1.000
_cell.length_c   1.000
_cell.angle_alpha   90.00
_cell.angle_beta   90.00
_cell.angle_gamma   90.00
#
_symmetry.space_group_name_H-M   'P 1'
#
loop_
_entity.id
_entity.type
_entity.pdbx_description
1 polymer ?
#
loop_
_entity_poly.entity_id
_entity_poly.type
_entity_poly.pdbx_seq_one_letter_code
_entity_poly.pdbx_strand_id
1 'polypeptide(L)'
;MEKAIQVKVGIVLDTNVTLADSSLRAINMSLSDFYDTHNSFKTRIVLDVRDSKETVVGAAASALYLIKKREVVAIIGPDMQGVLGVKTYISSSKELTYLEARWRKRFGGEELNQFGCWAYDAATALAMSIEAISNVNMSFNKSSRNDDIGTDLDDLGVALSGPKLLQALSNVSFKGVAGRFQLKDGKLEATIFKIINIEESGERMIGFWNSKVGLVNSLKVNQTGINSRRLRPIIWPGESILVPKGWESPINPKKLRIAVPRKDGFKEFVKVTRDGNTNVPTVTGFCIDVFDKVMEEMPYNVDYEYVPFETPDGKSIASYDEMVYKVFLGEFDGAVGDTTILYNRSTYVDFALPYTETGIVFVVPVKDDREKGEWVFLKPLTKELWFLIGASFLYIGIMVWIFENQADYDFKSQNTADKMSNVFYFSFSTLFFAHRKPSESFYTRVLVVVWCFVLLILTQSYTATLTSMLTVQELQPTVKHMDDLKKTGVNIGYQSGSFTFERLKQMGYDESSLKAYDTPQEMHELFLNKSSNGGIDAAFDEVAYIKIFMAKYCSQYSIIEPNFKADGFGFAFPLGSPMVSDISRQILNLTEGETMRAIENKWLVGEKRCLDSTTPDSPIPLDHHSFQVLFLIVFVASLILLLLMLASKMYQRRQGNDQYYNVAHEEVNEEGNVGDGDEADTNEHHVLEVHPLLVQEGSVRHRRRKKLVSKTIELVRTAVPPSRTNSV
;
A
#
# COMPACT_ATOMS: atom_id res chain seq x y z
N MET A 1 -50.18 -47.04 36.89
CA MET A 1 -50.23 -46.11 35.75
C MET A 1 -49.43 -46.72 34.62
N GLU A 2 -50.03 -46.95 33.44
CA GLU A 2 -49.26 -47.37 32.26
C GLU A 2 -48.38 -46.21 31.77
N LYS A 3 -47.19 -46.54 31.26
CA LYS A 3 -46.20 -45.57 30.80
C LYS A 3 -46.66 -44.99 29.46
N ALA A 4 -46.81 -43.66 29.39
CA ALA A 4 -47.18 -42.99 28.14
C ALA A 4 -46.14 -43.25 27.04
N ILE A 5 -46.61 -43.53 25.83
CA ILE A 5 -45.77 -43.78 24.66
C ILE A 5 -45.31 -42.42 24.12
N GLN A 6 -44.02 -42.13 24.25
CA GLN A 6 -43.43 -40.88 23.77
C GLN A 6 -42.99 -41.02 22.31
N VAL A 7 -43.55 -40.18 21.44
CA VAL A 7 -43.14 -40.05 20.04
C VAL A 7 -42.28 -38.81 19.92
N LYS A 8 -40.97 -38.99 19.69
CA LYS A 8 -40.04 -37.88 19.49
C LYS A 8 -40.24 -37.27 18.10
N VAL A 9 -40.46 -35.96 18.03
CA VAL A 9 -40.56 -35.19 16.78
C VAL A 9 -39.49 -34.09 16.82
N GLY A 10 -38.62 -34.07 15.82
CA GLY A 10 -37.63 -33.03 15.66
C GLY A 10 -38.28 -31.77 15.10
N ILE A 11 -37.82 -30.61 15.56
CA ILE A 11 -38.16 -29.32 14.97
C ILE A 11 -36.85 -28.64 14.57
N VAL A 12 -36.70 -28.31 13.29
CA VAL A 12 -35.63 -27.45 12.80
C VAL A 12 -36.25 -26.10 12.46
N LEU A 13 -35.88 -25.08 13.22
CA LEU A 13 -36.38 -23.72 13.08
C LEU A 13 -35.24 -22.73 13.26
N ASP A 14 -35.43 -21.52 12.75
CA ASP A 14 -34.44 -20.47 12.89
C ASP A 14 -34.58 -19.76 14.23
N THR A 15 -33.80 -20.16 15.23
CA THR A 15 -34.08 -19.75 16.62
C THR A 15 -33.78 -18.27 16.89
N ASN A 16 -33.10 -17.56 15.97
CA ASN A 16 -32.89 -16.12 16.02
C ASN A 16 -34.11 -15.31 15.52
N VAL A 17 -35.04 -15.94 14.79
CA VAL A 17 -36.17 -15.24 14.16
C VAL A 17 -37.38 -15.24 15.10
N THR A 18 -37.93 -14.05 15.38
CA THR A 18 -39.10 -13.85 16.27
C THR A 18 -40.33 -14.67 15.88
N LEU A 19 -40.50 -14.94 14.57
CA LEU A 19 -41.54 -15.80 14.03
C LEU A 19 -41.38 -17.27 14.45
N ALA A 20 -40.15 -17.77 14.58
CA ALA A 20 -39.86 -19.15 14.97
C ALA A 20 -40.17 -19.41 16.45
N ASP A 21 -39.80 -18.47 17.33
CA ASP A 21 -40.18 -18.53 18.75
C ASP A 21 -41.70 -18.44 18.92
N SER A 22 -42.36 -17.55 18.17
CA SER A 22 -43.83 -17.46 18.13
C SER A 22 -44.47 -18.78 17.66
N SER A 23 -43.93 -19.40 16.61
CA SER A 23 -44.41 -20.70 16.10
C SER A 23 -44.18 -21.84 17.10
N LEU A 24 -43.01 -21.90 17.75
CA LEU A 24 -42.71 -22.91 18.76
C LEU A 24 -43.61 -22.79 19.99
N ARG A 25 -43.89 -21.56 20.45
CA ARG A 25 -44.87 -21.30 21.51
C ARG A 25 -46.27 -21.75 21.11
N ALA A 26 -46.72 -21.43 19.89
CA ALA A 26 -48.02 -21.87 19.38
C ALA A 26 -48.14 -23.40 19.27
N ILE A 27 -47.09 -24.09 18.80
CA ILE A 27 -47.03 -25.55 18.75
C ILE A 27 -47.13 -26.12 20.18
N ASN A 28 -46.32 -25.63 21.12
CA ASN A 28 -46.36 -26.07 22.52
C ASN A 28 -47.73 -25.84 23.18
N MET A 29 -48.37 -24.69 22.96
CA MET A 29 -49.73 -24.41 23.43
C MET A 29 -50.73 -25.40 22.84
N SER A 30 -50.73 -25.60 21.52
CA SER A 30 -51.66 -26.53 20.86
C SER A 30 -51.52 -27.97 21.35
N LEU A 31 -50.29 -28.42 21.65
CA LEU A 31 -50.03 -29.74 22.21
C LEU A 31 -50.55 -29.84 23.65
N SER A 32 -50.43 -28.80 24.47
CA SER A 32 -51.04 -28.77 25.81
C SER A 32 -52.56 -28.84 25.70
N ASP A 33 -53.19 -27.91 24.99
CA ASP A 33 -54.65 -27.81 24.85
C ASP A 33 -55.26 -29.11 24.30
N PHE A 34 -54.61 -29.71 23.29
CA PHE A 34 -55.03 -30.98 22.71
C PHE A 34 -54.91 -32.15 23.71
N TYR A 35 -53.84 -32.19 24.50
CA TYR A 35 -53.61 -33.28 25.46
C TYR A 35 -54.38 -33.15 26.77
N ASP A 36 -54.72 -31.93 27.18
CA ASP A 36 -55.61 -31.63 28.30
C ASP A 36 -57.07 -32.00 27.96
N THR A 37 -57.50 -31.72 26.73
CA THR A 37 -58.82 -32.16 26.22
C THR A 37 -58.89 -33.66 25.93
N HIS A 38 -57.78 -34.29 25.51
CA HIS A 38 -57.72 -35.73 25.17
C HIS A 38 -56.89 -36.54 26.17
N ASN A 39 -57.20 -36.39 27.47
CA ASN A 39 -56.47 -37.04 28.56
C ASN A 39 -56.50 -38.59 28.56
N SER A 40 -57.39 -39.22 27.79
CA SER A 40 -57.43 -40.67 27.60
C SER A 40 -56.38 -41.22 26.60
N PHE A 41 -55.72 -40.36 25.83
CA PHE A 41 -54.74 -40.77 24.83
C PHE A 41 -53.39 -41.12 25.46
N LYS A 42 -52.93 -42.36 25.24
CA LYS A 42 -51.68 -42.89 25.81
C LYS A 42 -50.41 -42.44 25.08
N THR A 43 -50.53 -41.79 23.93
CA THR A 43 -49.41 -41.32 23.09
C THR A 43 -49.20 -39.82 23.28
N ARG A 44 -47.95 -39.40 23.55
CA ARG A 44 -47.59 -37.99 23.72
C ARG A 44 -46.42 -37.64 22.78
N ILE A 45 -46.54 -36.54 22.04
CA ILE A 45 -45.45 -35.98 21.23
C ILE A 45 -44.44 -35.30 22.16
N VAL A 46 -43.15 -35.52 21.91
CA VAL A 46 -42.03 -34.85 22.59
C VAL A 46 -41.19 -34.15 21.54
N LEU A 47 -41.02 -32.84 21.67
CA LEU A 47 -40.31 -32.01 20.69
C LEU A 47 -38.81 -31.92 21.01
N ASP A 48 -37.96 -32.08 20.00
CA ASP A 48 -36.51 -31.86 20.09
C ASP A 48 -36.13 -30.76 19.09
N VAL A 49 -35.96 -29.54 19.59
CA VAL A 49 -35.77 -28.33 18.77
C VAL A 49 -34.29 -28.12 18.47
N ARG A 50 -33.99 -27.78 17.21
CA ARG A 50 -32.66 -27.42 16.74
C ARG A 50 -32.70 -26.20 15.84
N ASP A 51 -31.66 -25.39 15.97
CA ASP A 51 -31.45 -24.19 15.18
C ASP A 51 -31.01 -24.51 13.74
N SER A 52 -31.59 -23.85 12.75
CA SER A 52 -31.12 -23.85 11.35
C SER A 52 -29.88 -22.98 11.14
N LYS A 53 -29.57 -22.05 12.06
CA LYS A 53 -28.48 -21.07 11.92
C LYS A 53 -28.54 -20.29 10.61
N GLU A 54 -29.72 -19.80 10.24
CA GLU A 54 -29.94 -18.93 9.07
C GLU A 54 -29.45 -19.53 7.73
N THR A 55 -29.25 -20.85 7.65
CA THR A 55 -28.65 -21.51 6.49
C THR A 55 -29.24 -22.88 6.18
N VAL A 56 -29.39 -23.20 4.89
CA VAL A 56 -29.83 -24.53 4.40
C VAL A 56 -28.87 -25.64 4.88
N VAL A 57 -27.57 -25.35 4.95
CA VAL A 57 -26.55 -26.31 5.44
C VAL A 57 -26.67 -26.52 6.95
N GLY A 58 -26.91 -25.47 7.73
CA GLY A 58 -27.18 -25.58 9.16
C GLY A 58 -28.47 -26.35 9.44
N ALA A 59 -29.55 -26.06 8.71
CA ALA A 59 -30.80 -26.81 8.77
C ALA A 59 -30.61 -28.31 8.45
N ALA A 60 -29.87 -28.64 7.38
CA ALA A 60 -29.57 -30.02 7.00
C ALA A 60 -28.69 -30.74 8.04
N ALA A 61 -27.71 -30.06 8.63
CA ALA A 61 -26.87 -30.61 9.70
C ALA A 61 -27.68 -30.86 11.00
N SER A 62 -28.56 -29.92 11.36
CA SER A 62 -29.49 -30.05 12.50
C SER A 62 -30.50 -31.18 12.28
N ALA A 63 -31.06 -31.33 11.09
CA ALA A 63 -31.91 -32.46 10.73
C ALA A 63 -31.14 -33.80 10.83
N LEU A 64 -29.93 -33.87 10.27
CA LEU A 64 -29.07 -35.07 10.34
C LEU A 64 -28.72 -35.44 11.79
N TYR A 65 -28.49 -34.46 12.66
CA TYR A 65 -28.29 -34.68 14.09
C TYR A 65 -29.54 -35.28 14.74
N LEU A 66 -30.73 -34.72 14.46
CA LEU A 66 -31.99 -35.20 15.02
C LEU A 66 -32.26 -36.67 14.67
N ILE A 67 -32.05 -37.11 13.42
CA ILE A 67 -32.22 -38.53 13.05
C ILE A 67 -31.14 -39.41 13.70
N LYS A 68 -29.87 -39.00 13.68
CA LYS A 68 -28.73 -39.86 14.10
C LYS A 68 -28.41 -39.89 15.59
N LYS A 69 -28.83 -38.87 16.35
CA LYS A 69 -28.47 -38.71 17.78
C LYS A 69 -29.66 -38.59 18.72
N ARG A 70 -30.83 -38.18 18.21
CA ARG A 70 -32.06 -38.08 19.01
C ARG A 70 -33.09 -39.15 18.68
N GLU A 71 -32.95 -39.79 17.52
CA GLU A 71 -33.86 -40.85 17.03
C GLU A 71 -35.31 -40.34 16.95
N VAL A 72 -35.48 -39.16 16.36
CA VAL A 72 -36.81 -38.59 16.12
C VAL A 72 -37.52 -39.35 15.00
N VAL A 73 -38.83 -39.52 15.14
CA VAL A 73 -39.69 -40.28 14.22
C VAL A 73 -40.13 -39.43 13.03
N ALA A 74 -40.22 -38.11 13.21
CA ALA A 74 -40.49 -37.13 12.18
C ALA A 74 -39.67 -35.86 12.43
N ILE A 75 -39.47 -35.03 11.39
CA ILE A 75 -38.88 -33.70 11.50
C ILE A 75 -39.79 -32.69 10.82
N ILE A 76 -40.11 -31.60 11.53
CA ILE A 76 -40.71 -30.39 10.98
C ILE A 76 -39.55 -29.42 10.74
N GLY A 77 -39.31 -29.01 9.50
CA GLY A 77 -38.16 -28.18 9.12
C GLY A 77 -38.56 -26.95 8.30
N PRO A 78 -37.60 -26.07 7.96
CA PRO A 78 -37.83 -24.98 7.01
C PRO A 78 -38.16 -25.51 5.62
N ASP A 79 -38.71 -24.65 4.76
CA ASP A 79 -38.98 -25.00 3.38
C ASP A 79 -37.68 -25.37 2.64
N MET A 80 -37.76 -26.43 1.83
CA MET A 80 -36.63 -27.02 1.09
C MET A 80 -36.72 -26.71 -0.42
N GLN A 81 -37.47 -25.67 -0.77
CA GLN A 81 -37.58 -25.14 -2.14
C GLN A 81 -36.19 -24.91 -2.76
N GLY A 82 -36.00 -25.34 -4.01
CA GLY A 82 -34.73 -25.21 -4.74
C GLY A 82 -33.63 -26.22 -4.40
N VAL A 83 -33.87 -27.15 -3.47
CA VAL A 83 -32.90 -28.21 -3.15
C VAL A 83 -32.87 -29.27 -4.25
N LEU A 84 -31.65 -29.58 -4.74
CA LEU A 84 -31.40 -30.64 -5.71
C LEU A 84 -31.21 -31.99 -5.02
N GLY A 85 -32.01 -32.98 -5.42
CA GLY A 85 -31.94 -34.35 -4.93
C GLY A 85 -31.56 -35.37 -6.01
N VAL A 86 -31.07 -36.54 -5.58
CA VAL A 86 -30.78 -37.69 -6.43
C VAL A 86 -31.60 -38.88 -5.97
N LYS A 87 -32.37 -39.47 -6.88
CA LYS A 87 -33.23 -40.64 -6.64
C LYS A 87 -32.86 -41.73 -7.64
N THR A 88 -32.82 -43.01 -7.27
CA THR A 88 -32.47 -44.04 -8.28
C THR A 88 -33.64 -44.25 -9.22
N TYR A 89 -33.37 -44.47 -10.51
CA TYR A 89 -34.43 -44.73 -11.48
C TYR A 89 -34.58 -46.23 -11.72
N ILE A 90 -35.76 -46.77 -11.38
CA ILE A 90 -36.20 -48.08 -11.83
C ILE A 90 -37.07 -47.88 -13.07
N SER A 91 -36.75 -48.58 -14.16
CA SER A 91 -37.56 -48.56 -15.38
C SER A 91 -38.90 -49.27 -15.16
N SER A 92 -40.02 -48.59 -15.45
CA SER A 92 -41.34 -49.21 -15.43
C SER A 92 -41.37 -50.47 -16.31
N SER A 93 -41.77 -51.59 -15.72
CA SER A 93 -41.82 -52.91 -16.33
C SER A 93 -43.14 -53.58 -15.96
N LYS A 94 -43.62 -54.54 -16.77
CA LYS A 94 -44.87 -55.26 -16.48
C LYS A 94 -44.75 -56.04 -15.17
N GLU A 95 -43.55 -56.55 -14.92
CA GLU A 95 -43.13 -57.31 -13.76
C GLU A 95 -43.18 -56.44 -12.49
N LEU A 96 -42.68 -55.20 -12.56
CA LEU A 96 -42.75 -54.22 -11.46
C LEU A 96 -44.21 -53.81 -11.16
N THR A 97 -44.98 -53.40 -12.17
CA THR A 97 -46.38 -52.98 -11.95
C THR A 97 -47.25 -54.11 -11.40
N TYR A 98 -46.97 -55.35 -11.78
CA TYR A 98 -47.61 -56.54 -11.22
C TYR A 98 -47.19 -56.79 -9.76
N LEU A 99 -45.91 -56.58 -9.41
CA LEU A 99 -45.44 -56.64 -8.02
C LEU A 99 -46.05 -55.53 -7.15
N GLU A 100 -46.10 -54.29 -7.63
CA GLU A 100 -46.71 -53.13 -6.96
C GLU A 100 -48.20 -53.37 -6.66
N ALA A 101 -48.97 -53.85 -7.66
CA ALA A 101 -50.38 -54.19 -7.48
C ALA A 101 -50.58 -55.32 -6.46
N ARG A 102 -49.72 -56.34 -6.48
CA ARG A 102 -49.74 -57.45 -5.51
C ARG A 102 -49.34 -56.96 -4.10
N TRP A 103 -48.36 -56.07 -4.01
CA TRP A 103 -47.87 -55.47 -2.77
C TRP A 103 -48.98 -54.66 -2.09
N ARG A 104 -49.53 -53.66 -2.80
CA ARG A 104 -50.66 -52.84 -2.32
C ARG A 104 -51.85 -53.69 -1.85
N LYS A 105 -52.19 -54.77 -2.58
CA LYS A 105 -53.27 -55.70 -2.18
C LYS A 105 -52.96 -56.48 -0.89
N ARG A 106 -51.70 -56.80 -0.61
CA ARG A 106 -51.29 -57.57 0.58
C ARG A 106 -51.02 -56.69 1.80
N PHE A 107 -50.52 -55.47 1.60
CA PHE A 107 -50.08 -54.55 2.65
C PHE A 107 -50.92 -53.26 2.69
N GLY A 108 -52.25 -53.39 2.60
CA GLY A 108 -53.18 -52.30 2.93
C GLY A 108 -53.08 -51.01 2.10
N GLY A 109 -52.49 -51.07 0.90
CA GLY A 109 -52.27 -49.89 0.04
C GLY A 109 -50.90 -49.22 0.15
N GLU A 110 -49.99 -49.73 0.98
CA GLU A 110 -48.61 -49.23 1.07
C GLU A 110 -47.89 -49.18 -0.30
N GLU A 111 -47.04 -48.18 -0.50
CA GLU A 111 -46.23 -48.05 -1.71
C GLU A 111 -44.94 -48.88 -1.63
N LEU A 112 -44.55 -49.47 -2.77
CA LEU A 112 -43.34 -50.28 -2.84
C LEU A 112 -42.10 -49.39 -2.98
N ASN A 113 -41.36 -49.22 -1.88
CA ASN A 113 -40.11 -48.49 -1.89
C ASN A 113 -39.02 -49.20 -2.72
N GLN A 114 -38.07 -48.41 -3.25
CA GLN A 114 -36.93 -48.89 -4.05
C GLN A 114 -36.15 -50.03 -3.38
N PHE A 115 -35.92 -49.96 -2.07
CA PHE A 115 -35.26 -51.01 -1.30
C PHE A 115 -36.04 -52.32 -1.30
N GLY A 116 -37.38 -52.28 -1.38
CA GLY A 116 -38.24 -53.46 -1.54
C GLY A 116 -38.04 -54.14 -2.90
N CYS A 117 -37.94 -53.38 -3.98
CA CYS A 117 -37.61 -53.90 -5.31
C CYS A 117 -36.22 -54.59 -5.32
N TRP A 118 -35.23 -53.97 -4.70
CA TRP A 118 -33.89 -54.55 -4.56
C TRP A 118 -33.86 -55.80 -3.68
N ALA A 119 -34.60 -55.82 -2.57
CA ALA A 119 -34.71 -57.01 -1.72
C ALA A 119 -35.39 -58.18 -2.44
N TYR A 120 -36.43 -57.90 -3.24
CA TYR A 120 -37.12 -58.90 -4.07
C TYR A 120 -36.17 -59.53 -5.11
N ASP A 121 -35.41 -58.70 -5.83
CA ASP A 121 -34.43 -59.20 -6.79
C ASP A 121 -33.25 -59.90 -6.10
N ALA A 122 -32.75 -59.41 -4.96
CA ALA A 122 -31.68 -60.05 -4.22
C ALA A 122 -32.09 -61.44 -3.68
N ALA A 123 -33.31 -61.61 -3.18
CA ALA A 123 -33.84 -62.92 -2.78
C ALA A 123 -33.97 -63.87 -3.98
N THR A 124 -34.39 -63.35 -5.14
CA THR A 124 -34.45 -64.12 -6.39
C THR A 124 -33.05 -64.55 -6.85
N ALA A 125 -32.07 -63.65 -6.81
CA ALA A 125 -30.66 -63.91 -7.12
C ALA A 125 -30.06 -64.99 -6.22
N LEU A 126 -30.35 -64.94 -4.92
CA LEU A 126 -29.91 -65.93 -3.94
C LEU A 126 -30.53 -67.31 -4.23
N ALA A 127 -31.84 -67.38 -4.48
CA ALA A 127 -32.51 -68.63 -4.83
C ALA A 127 -31.93 -69.27 -6.10
N MET A 128 -31.73 -68.48 -7.16
CA MET A 128 -31.07 -68.96 -8.40
C MET A 128 -29.64 -69.43 -8.16
N SER A 129 -28.89 -68.77 -7.27
CA SER A 129 -27.50 -69.12 -6.95
C SER A 129 -27.40 -70.39 -6.12
N ILE A 130 -28.34 -70.60 -5.19
CA ILE A 130 -28.48 -71.84 -4.40
C ILE A 130 -28.83 -73.01 -5.30
N GLU A 131 -29.78 -72.85 -6.23
CA GLU A 131 -30.17 -73.88 -7.19
C GLU A 131 -28.98 -74.30 -8.08
N ALA A 132 -28.17 -73.34 -8.52
CA ALA A 132 -26.95 -73.59 -9.30
C ALA A 132 -25.87 -74.39 -8.54
N ILE A 133 -25.91 -74.42 -7.20
CA ILE A 133 -25.00 -75.20 -6.35
C ILE A 133 -25.69 -76.34 -5.59
N SER A 134 -26.91 -76.72 -5.97
CA SER A 134 -27.73 -77.79 -5.35
C SER A 134 -26.99 -79.11 -5.15
N ASN A 135 -26.04 -79.44 -6.03
CA ASN A 135 -25.18 -80.62 -5.97
C ASN A 135 -23.99 -80.51 -4.99
N VAL A 136 -23.89 -79.44 -4.19
CA VAL A 136 -22.78 -79.19 -3.25
C VAL A 136 -23.24 -79.42 -1.81
N ASN A 137 -22.47 -80.21 -1.06
CA ASN A 137 -22.70 -80.41 0.37
C ASN A 137 -22.63 -79.07 1.13
N MET A 138 -23.72 -78.68 1.79
CA MET A 138 -23.82 -77.44 2.58
C MET A 138 -23.38 -77.59 4.05
N SER A 139 -22.71 -78.69 4.40
CA SER A 139 -22.17 -78.89 5.75
C SER A 139 -21.15 -77.80 6.14
N PHE A 140 -21.21 -77.39 7.42
CA PHE A 140 -20.25 -76.49 8.03
C PHE A 140 -19.06 -77.26 8.58
N ASN A 141 -17.84 -76.80 8.29
CA ASN A 141 -16.64 -77.28 8.93
C ASN A 141 -16.43 -76.50 10.23
N LYS A 142 -16.75 -77.11 11.37
CA LYS A 142 -16.40 -76.57 12.69
C LYS A 142 -14.95 -76.93 13.01
N SER A 143 -14.10 -75.93 13.18
CA SER A 143 -12.78 -76.11 13.80
C SER A 143 -12.95 -76.43 15.29
N SER A 144 -12.98 -77.72 15.63
CA SER A 144 -12.91 -78.12 17.03
C SER A 144 -11.51 -77.80 17.58
N ARG A 145 -11.44 -76.89 18.54
CA ARG A 145 -10.20 -76.58 19.26
C ARG A 145 -10.50 -76.36 20.74
N ASN A 146 -9.76 -77.05 21.60
CA ASN A 146 -9.75 -76.78 23.02
C ASN A 146 -8.87 -75.54 23.27
N ASP A 147 -9.43 -74.46 23.82
CA ASP A 147 -8.93 -73.74 25.01
C ASP A 147 -9.73 -72.44 25.22
N ASP A 148 -9.97 -72.09 26.49
CA ASP A 148 -10.91 -71.05 26.97
C ASP A 148 -10.47 -69.58 26.71
N ILE A 149 -9.80 -69.28 25.59
CA ILE A 149 -9.26 -67.95 25.26
C ILE A 149 -9.60 -67.52 23.81
N GLY A 150 -10.78 -67.93 23.32
CA GLY A 150 -11.39 -67.44 22.09
C GLY A 150 -12.57 -66.50 22.36
N THR A 151 -12.91 -65.64 21.40
CA THR A 151 -14.19 -64.93 21.39
C THR A 151 -15.27 -65.80 20.76
N ASP A 152 -16.55 -65.52 21.03
CA ASP A 152 -17.71 -66.28 20.49
C ASP A 152 -17.79 -66.28 18.94
N LEU A 153 -16.99 -65.43 18.25
CA LEU A 153 -16.82 -65.48 16.80
C LEU A 153 -15.87 -66.59 16.31
N ASP A 154 -14.94 -67.06 17.15
CA ASP A 154 -13.91 -68.04 16.76
C ASP A 154 -14.47 -69.47 16.64
N ASP A 155 -15.66 -69.71 17.22
CA ASP A 155 -16.44 -70.97 17.12
C ASP A 155 -17.33 -71.06 15.85
N LEU A 156 -17.35 -70.01 15.01
CA LEU A 156 -18.15 -69.97 13.79
C LEU A 156 -17.58 -70.89 12.70
N GLY A 157 -18.17 -72.08 12.58
CA GLY A 157 -17.82 -73.03 11.52
C GLY A 157 -18.01 -72.46 10.11
N VAL A 158 -17.07 -72.76 9.20
CA VAL A 158 -17.07 -72.25 7.82
C VAL A 158 -17.88 -73.18 6.92
N ALA A 159 -18.86 -72.64 6.20
CA ALA A 159 -19.63 -73.40 5.20
C ALA A 159 -18.73 -73.82 4.02
N LEU A 160 -18.59 -75.13 3.78
CA LEU A 160 -17.78 -75.66 2.67
C LEU A 160 -18.34 -75.29 1.29
N SER A 161 -19.64 -74.99 1.22
CA SER A 161 -20.33 -74.46 0.03
C SER A 161 -20.06 -72.97 -0.21
N GLY A 162 -19.54 -72.22 0.77
CA GLY A 162 -19.41 -70.76 0.75
C GLY A 162 -18.69 -70.19 -0.49
N PRO A 163 -17.49 -70.67 -0.85
CA PRO A 163 -16.78 -70.18 -2.04
C PRO A 163 -17.53 -70.45 -3.36
N LYS A 164 -18.22 -71.59 -3.46
CA LYS A 164 -19.04 -71.93 -4.64
C LYS A 164 -20.32 -71.10 -4.70
N LEU A 165 -20.95 -70.82 -3.56
CA LEU A 165 -22.09 -69.91 -3.47
C LEU A 165 -21.70 -68.49 -3.86
N LEU A 166 -20.54 -68.00 -3.41
CA LEU A 166 -20.01 -66.68 -3.79
C LEU A 166 -19.75 -66.59 -5.31
N GLN A 167 -19.19 -67.65 -5.90
CA GLN A 167 -18.99 -67.75 -7.34
C GLN A 167 -20.32 -67.77 -8.11
N ALA A 168 -21.32 -68.52 -7.64
CA ALA A 168 -22.65 -68.54 -8.23
C ALA A 168 -23.35 -67.16 -8.16
N LEU A 169 -23.29 -66.50 -6.99
CA LEU A 169 -23.81 -65.14 -6.78
C LEU A 169 -23.12 -64.10 -7.66
N SER A 170 -21.82 -64.24 -7.93
CA SER A 170 -21.09 -63.33 -8.81
C SER A 170 -21.45 -63.53 -10.30
N ASN A 171 -21.82 -64.75 -10.68
CA ASN A 171 -22.18 -65.11 -12.06
C ASN A 171 -23.68 -64.93 -12.37
N VAL A 172 -24.54 -64.73 -11.36
CA VAL A 172 -25.99 -64.65 -11.58
C VAL A 172 -26.36 -63.38 -12.37
N SER A 173 -27.08 -63.56 -13.48
CA SER A 173 -27.68 -62.43 -14.21
C SER A 173 -29.05 -62.79 -14.76
N PHE A 174 -30.03 -61.94 -14.46
CA PHE A 174 -31.42 -62.07 -14.91
C PHE A 174 -32.05 -60.68 -15.03
N LYS A 175 -33.27 -60.62 -15.58
CA LYS A 175 -34.09 -59.41 -15.62
C LYS A 175 -35.05 -59.44 -14.42
N GLY A 176 -34.73 -58.67 -13.39
CA GLY A 176 -35.53 -58.49 -12.18
C GLY A 176 -36.53 -57.33 -12.30
N VAL A 177 -37.21 -57.02 -11.20
CA VAL A 177 -38.19 -55.92 -11.12
C VAL A 177 -37.51 -54.54 -11.04
N ALA A 178 -36.31 -54.46 -10.46
CA ALA A 178 -35.51 -53.24 -10.37
C ALA A 178 -34.67 -52.96 -11.65
N GLY A 179 -34.65 -53.90 -12.61
CA GLY A 179 -33.87 -53.81 -13.84
C GLY A 179 -33.09 -55.10 -14.13
N ARG A 180 -31.99 -55.00 -14.88
CA ARG A 180 -31.09 -56.15 -15.07
C ARG A 180 -30.24 -56.33 -13.81
N PHE A 181 -30.37 -57.46 -13.14
CA PHE A 181 -29.51 -57.83 -12.02
C PHE A 181 -28.19 -58.39 -12.58
N GLN A 182 -27.08 -57.82 -12.12
CA GLN A 182 -25.73 -58.30 -12.38
C GLN A 182 -24.80 -57.69 -11.32
N LEU A 183 -23.94 -58.51 -10.71
CA LEU A 183 -22.89 -58.03 -9.81
C LEU A 183 -21.57 -57.86 -10.59
N LYS A 184 -20.87 -56.76 -10.34
CA LYS A 184 -19.47 -56.55 -10.73
C LYS A 184 -18.68 -56.31 -9.44
N ASP A 185 -17.60 -57.06 -9.24
CA ASP A 185 -16.77 -56.97 -8.03
C ASP A 185 -17.58 -57.01 -6.72
N GLY A 186 -18.61 -57.88 -6.69
CA GLY A 186 -19.54 -58.03 -5.56
C GLY A 186 -20.57 -56.91 -5.37
N LYS A 187 -20.65 -55.92 -6.27
CA LYS A 187 -21.55 -54.76 -6.18
C LYS A 187 -22.56 -54.72 -7.31
N LEU A 188 -23.78 -54.28 -7.00
CA LEU A 188 -24.84 -54.06 -7.99
C LEU A 188 -24.56 -52.77 -8.78
N GLU A 189 -24.50 -52.86 -10.11
CA GLU A 189 -24.24 -51.72 -10.98
C GLU A 189 -25.50 -50.85 -11.17
N ALA A 190 -25.64 -49.80 -10.35
CA ALA A 190 -26.69 -48.80 -10.52
C ALA A 190 -26.40 -47.93 -11.78
N THR A 191 -27.16 -48.15 -12.84
CA THR A 191 -26.86 -47.55 -14.16
C THR A 191 -27.53 -46.19 -14.43
N ILE A 192 -28.62 -45.86 -13.73
CA ILE A 192 -29.43 -44.65 -13.99
C ILE A 192 -29.95 -44.03 -12.68
N PHE A 193 -29.73 -42.72 -12.52
CA PHE A 193 -30.33 -41.90 -11.46
C PHE A 193 -31.27 -40.85 -12.07
N LYS A 194 -32.34 -40.49 -11.36
CA LYS A 194 -33.25 -39.36 -11.60
C LYS A 194 -32.73 -38.18 -10.77
N ILE A 195 -32.47 -37.04 -11.43
CA ILE A 195 -32.19 -35.77 -10.76
C ILE A 195 -33.52 -35.05 -10.53
N ILE A 196 -33.74 -34.60 -9.30
CA ILE A 196 -34.95 -33.88 -8.89
C ILE A 196 -34.61 -32.51 -8.31
N ASN A 197 -35.53 -31.57 -8.47
CA ASN A 197 -35.59 -30.31 -7.75
C ASN A 197 -36.80 -30.37 -6.80
N ILE A 198 -36.67 -29.85 -5.59
CA ILE A 198 -37.77 -29.76 -4.64
C ILE A 198 -38.48 -28.41 -4.84
N GLU A 199 -39.80 -28.45 -5.04
CA GLU A 199 -40.68 -27.29 -5.16
C GLU A 199 -41.78 -27.39 -4.10
N GLU A 200 -42.48 -26.30 -3.78
CA GLU A 200 -43.61 -26.28 -2.82
C GLU A 200 -44.68 -27.35 -3.12
N SER A 201 -44.86 -27.69 -4.41
CA SER A 201 -45.81 -28.71 -4.87
C SER A 201 -45.25 -30.14 -4.92
N GLY A 202 -43.95 -30.35 -4.62
CA GLY A 202 -43.31 -31.67 -4.52
C GLY A 202 -42.07 -31.88 -5.41
N GLU A 203 -41.83 -33.14 -5.82
CA GLU A 203 -40.65 -33.52 -6.62
C GLU A 203 -40.77 -33.15 -8.11
N ARG A 204 -40.07 -32.11 -8.57
CA ARG A 204 -39.88 -31.87 -10.00
C ARG A 204 -38.72 -32.67 -10.57
N MET A 205 -38.99 -33.49 -11.58
CA MET A 205 -37.93 -34.17 -12.34
C MET A 205 -37.20 -33.17 -13.27
N ILE A 206 -35.87 -33.13 -13.18
CA ILE A 206 -34.98 -32.27 -13.99
C ILE A 206 -34.34 -33.03 -15.16
N GLY A 207 -33.92 -34.28 -14.92
CA GLY A 207 -33.35 -35.17 -15.92
C GLY A 207 -32.90 -36.51 -15.33
N PHE A 208 -32.16 -37.29 -16.12
CA PHE A 208 -31.57 -38.57 -15.74
C PHE A 208 -30.05 -38.53 -15.92
N TRP A 209 -29.30 -39.07 -14.97
CA TRP A 209 -27.87 -39.32 -15.12
C TRP A 209 -27.63 -40.79 -15.42
N ASN A 210 -26.78 -41.09 -16.41
CA ASN A 210 -26.36 -42.43 -16.78
C ASN A 210 -24.83 -42.49 -16.84
N SER A 211 -24.22 -43.49 -16.21
CA SER A 211 -22.76 -43.64 -16.14
C SER A 211 -22.04 -43.61 -17.50
N LYS A 212 -22.70 -44.00 -18.60
CA LYS A 212 -22.10 -44.04 -19.95
C LYS A 212 -22.27 -42.75 -20.77
N VAL A 213 -23.22 -41.89 -20.42
CA VAL A 213 -23.65 -40.74 -21.25
C VAL A 213 -23.64 -39.41 -20.47
N GLY A 214 -23.57 -39.47 -19.14
CA GLY A 214 -23.74 -38.32 -18.27
C GLY A 214 -25.21 -37.95 -18.10
N LEU A 215 -25.47 -36.64 -17.99
CA LEU A 215 -26.78 -36.07 -17.70
C LEU A 215 -27.60 -35.85 -18.98
N VAL A 216 -28.80 -36.43 -19.06
CA VAL A 216 -29.71 -36.43 -20.22
C VAL A 216 -31.14 -36.08 -19.81
N ASN A 217 -31.89 -35.40 -20.67
CA ASN A 217 -33.28 -35.03 -20.38
C ASN A 217 -34.26 -36.22 -20.51
N SER A 218 -33.98 -37.19 -21.39
CA SER A 218 -34.81 -38.39 -21.55
C SER A 218 -33.98 -39.63 -21.88
N LEU A 219 -34.51 -40.80 -21.54
CA LEU A 219 -33.89 -42.10 -21.78
C LEU A 219 -34.26 -42.73 -23.14
N LYS A 220 -34.85 -41.96 -24.07
CA LYS A 220 -35.21 -42.49 -25.39
C LYS A 220 -33.98 -42.62 -26.29
N VAL A 221 -33.91 -43.75 -26.98
CA VAL A 221 -32.75 -44.20 -27.77
C VAL A 221 -32.56 -43.33 -29.03
N ASN A 222 -31.29 -43.14 -29.43
CA ASN A 222 -30.79 -42.36 -30.57
C ASN A 222 -30.89 -40.82 -30.44
N GLN A 223 -29.94 -40.25 -29.70
CA GLN A 223 -29.57 -38.83 -29.80
C GLN A 223 -28.07 -38.69 -30.13
N THR A 224 -27.72 -38.92 -31.39
CA THR A 224 -26.41 -38.57 -31.99
C THR A 224 -26.32 -37.09 -32.41
N GLY A 225 -27.23 -36.25 -31.90
CA GLY A 225 -27.33 -34.83 -32.25
C GLY A 225 -27.10 -33.90 -31.05
N ILE A 226 -26.18 -32.96 -31.20
CA ILE A 226 -25.72 -32.00 -30.18
C ILE A 226 -26.87 -31.12 -29.61
N ASN A 227 -27.98 -30.98 -30.33
CA ASN A 227 -29.03 -29.99 -30.07
C ASN A 227 -30.25 -30.47 -29.27
N SER A 228 -30.11 -31.41 -28.33
CA SER A 228 -31.22 -31.85 -27.45
C SER A 228 -30.87 -31.91 -25.95
N ARG A 229 -29.81 -31.21 -25.52
CA ARG A 229 -29.33 -31.15 -24.13
C ARG A 229 -29.98 -30.07 -23.24
N ARG A 230 -31.14 -29.52 -23.61
CA ARG A 230 -31.89 -28.65 -22.68
C ARG A 230 -32.57 -29.51 -21.63
N LEU A 231 -31.93 -29.67 -20.48
CA LEU A 231 -32.55 -30.13 -19.24
C LEU A 231 -33.67 -29.16 -18.84
N ARG A 232 -34.58 -29.61 -17.97
CA ARG A 232 -35.58 -28.70 -17.42
C ARG A 232 -34.86 -27.66 -16.53
N PRO A 233 -35.29 -26.38 -16.56
CA PRO A 233 -34.71 -25.38 -15.67
C PRO A 233 -34.94 -25.78 -14.22
N ILE A 234 -33.90 -25.58 -13.42
CA ILE A 234 -33.96 -25.61 -11.95
C ILE A 234 -34.69 -24.33 -11.53
N ILE A 235 -35.62 -24.47 -10.60
CA ILE A 235 -36.26 -23.34 -9.94
C ILE A 235 -35.66 -23.21 -8.55
N TRP A 236 -35.07 -22.06 -8.27
CA TRP A 236 -34.54 -21.65 -6.98
C TRP A 236 -35.66 -20.99 -6.16
N PRO A 237 -35.45 -20.69 -4.86
CA PRO A 237 -36.44 -19.96 -4.07
C PRO A 237 -36.89 -18.65 -4.76
N GLY A 238 -38.14 -18.24 -4.51
CA GLY A 238 -38.73 -17.06 -5.17
C GLY A 238 -38.98 -17.23 -6.67
N GLU A 239 -39.28 -18.45 -7.13
CA GLU A 239 -39.61 -18.82 -8.52
C GLU A 239 -38.53 -18.52 -9.59
N SER A 240 -37.29 -18.22 -9.17
CA SER A 240 -36.22 -17.82 -10.09
C SER A 240 -35.60 -19.00 -10.86
N ILE A 241 -35.32 -18.80 -12.15
CA ILE A 241 -34.55 -19.75 -13.01
C ILE A 241 -33.06 -19.37 -13.07
N LEU A 242 -32.70 -18.15 -12.64
CA LEU A 242 -31.32 -17.69 -12.62
C LEU A 242 -30.56 -18.39 -11.49
N VAL A 243 -29.42 -19.00 -11.80
CA VAL A 243 -28.55 -19.62 -10.78
C VAL A 243 -28.09 -18.52 -9.82
N PRO A 244 -28.39 -18.62 -8.50
CA PRO A 244 -27.95 -17.63 -7.53
C PRO A 244 -26.42 -17.59 -7.49
N LYS A 245 -25.86 -16.38 -7.63
CA LYS A 245 -24.43 -16.12 -7.54
C LYS A 245 -24.16 -15.42 -6.21
N GLY A 246 -23.79 -16.20 -5.20
CA GLY A 246 -23.49 -15.69 -3.86
C GLY A 246 -24.46 -16.21 -2.81
N TRP A 247 -24.35 -15.64 -1.61
CA TRP A 247 -25.21 -15.94 -0.47
C TRP A 247 -26.62 -15.38 -0.73
N GLU A 248 -27.65 -16.12 -0.32
CA GLU A 248 -29.03 -15.66 -0.46
C GLU A 248 -29.32 -14.61 0.62
N SER A 249 -29.58 -13.36 0.21
CA SER A 249 -30.07 -12.34 1.14
C SER A 249 -31.40 -12.83 1.72
N PRO A 250 -31.60 -12.79 3.05
CA PRO A 250 -32.84 -13.26 3.65
C PRO A 250 -34.08 -12.61 3.03
N ILE A 251 -35.18 -13.37 2.97
CA ILE A 251 -36.46 -12.96 2.37
C ILE A 251 -37.03 -11.67 3.02
N ASN A 252 -36.54 -11.29 4.20
CA ASN A 252 -36.64 -9.93 4.74
C ASN A 252 -35.31 -9.18 4.53
N PRO A 253 -35.27 -8.07 3.78
CA PRO A 253 -34.04 -7.29 3.56
C PRO A 253 -33.66 -6.50 4.81
N LYS A 254 -33.02 -7.19 5.77
CA LYS A 254 -32.32 -6.53 6.88
C LYS A 254 -31.04 -5.90 6.30
N LYS A 255 -31.05 -4.58 6.16
CA LYS A 255 -29.88 -3.83 5.70
C LYS A 255 -28.67 -4.11 6.59
N LEU A 256 -27.49 -4.26 5.99
CA LEU A 256 -26.25 -4.39 6.74
C LEU A 256 -25.96 -3.06 7.46
N ARG A 257 -25.74 -3.12 8.78
CA ARG A 257 -25.35 -1.99 9.61
C ARG A 257 -23.83 -1.82 9.54
N ILE A 258 -23.39 -0.85 8.75
CA ILE A 258 -21.97 -0.55 8.56
C ILE A 258 -21.56 0.56 9.52
N ALA A 259 -20.70 0.23 10.49
CA ALA A 259 -20.12 1.21 11.40
C ALA A 259 -19.19 2.17 10.65
N VAL A 260 -19.29 3.47 10.91
CA VAL A 260 -18.37 4.49 10.36
C VAL A 260 -17.79 5.36 11.47
N PRO A 261 -16.47 5.62 11.48
CA PRO A 261 -15.85 6.41 12.55
C PRO A 261 -16.27 7.88 12.43
N ARG A 262 -16.65 8.49 13.55
CA ARG A 262 -16.87 9.94 13.61
C ARG A 262 -15.63 10.64 14.15
N LYS A 263 -14.95 11.43 13.32
CA LYS A 263 -13.86 12.33 13.69
C LYS A 263 -14.23 13.80 13.55
N ASP A 264 -13.64 14.64 14.40
CA ASP A 264 -13.79 16.10 14.35
C ASP A 264 -12.70 16.79 13.48
N GLY A 265 -11.61 16.09 13.17
CA GLY A 265 -10.59 16.44 12.17
C GLY A 265 -10.55 15.49 10.98
N PHE A 266 -9.69 15.75 9.99
CA PHE A 266 -9.47 14.92 8.79
C PHE A 266 -10.76 14.48 8.05
N LYS A 267 -11.67 15.44 7.88
CA LYS A 267 -13.02 15.26 7.30
C LYS A 267 -13.01 14.89 5.81
N GLU A 268 -11.84 14.90 5.20
CA GLU A 268 -11.58 14.41 3.85
C GLU A 268 -11.74 12.88 3.77
N PHE A 269 -11.43 12.13 4.84
CA PHE A 269 -11.54 10.67 4.88
C PHE A 269 -12.94 10.17 5.22
N VAL A 270 -13.50 10.65 6.33
CA VAL A 270 -14.87 10.39 6.77
C VAL A 270 -15.45 11.65 7.42
N LYS A 271 -16.63 12.06 6.96
CA LYS A 271 -17.39 13.21 7.44
C LYS A 271 -18.83 12.80 7.68
N VAL A 272 -19.21 12.77 8.96
CA VAL A 272 -20.58 12.59 9.40
C VAL A 272 -21.23 13.96 9.59
N THR A 273 -22.35 14.19 8.92
CA THR A 273 -23.22 15.37 9.13
C THR A 273 -24.64 14.92 9.40
N ARG A 274 -25.30 15.46 10.42
CA ARG A 274 -26.72 15.19 10.67
C ARG A 274 -27.57 16.28 10.01
N ASP A 275 -28.59 15.88 9.26
CA ASP A 275 -29.57 16.83 8.74
C ASP A 275 -30.44 17.40 9.89
N GLY A 276 -30.56 18.73 9.95
CA GLY A 276 -31.19 19.43 11.06
C GLY A 276 -32.70 19.22 11.20
N ASN A 277 -33.36 18.73 10.14
CA ASN A 277 -34.80 18.47 10.14
C ASN A 277 -35.15 16.99 10.37
N THR A 278 -34.33 16.06 9.88
CA THR A 278 -34.62 14.62 9.93
C THR A 278 -33.78 13.84 10.94
N ASN A 279 -32.70 14.42 11.48
CA ASN A 279 -31.69 13.75 12.30
C ASN A 279 -30.99 12.54 11.64
N VAL A 280 -31.22 12.30 10.34
CA VAL A 280 -30.53 11.24 9.59
C VAL A 280 -29.06 11.62 9.41
N PRO A 281 -28.11 10.71 9.68
CA PRO A 281 -26.70 10.96 9.43
C PRO A 281 -26.38 10.77 7.94
N THR A 282 -26.04 11.86 7.26
CA THR A 282 -25.41 11.84 5.95
C THR A 282 -23.91 11.66 6.14
N VAL A 283 -23.38 10.55 5.64
CA VAL A 283 -21.96 10.18 5.71
C VAL A 283 -21.33 10.36 4.34
N THR A 284 -20.17 11.02 4.28
CA THR A 284 -19.44 11.33 3.04
C THR A 284 -17.94 11.29 3.30
N GLY A 285 -17.11 11.12 2.27
CA GLY A 285 -15.64 11.17 2.42
C GLY A 285 -14.95 10.17 1.50
N PHE A 286 -13.62 10.25 1.40
CA PHE A 286 -12.82 9.36 0.57
C PHE A 286 -13.11 7.87 0.82
N CYS A 287 -13.14 7.43 2.08
CA CYS A 287 -13.36 6.02 2.40
C CYS A 287 -14.78 5.54 2.06
N ILE A 288 -15.74 6.46 2.09
CA ILE A 288 -17.16 6.22 1.83
C ILE A 288 -17.40 6.10 0.32
N ASP A 289 -16.86 7.04 -0.46
CA ASP A 289 -16.91 7.00 -1.93
C ASP A 289 -16.24 5.72 -2.49
N VAL A 290 -15.12 5.28 -1.89
CA VAL A 290 -14.47 4.01 -2.26
C VAL A 290 -15.38 2.81 -1.95
N PHE A 291 -15.99 2.78 -0.75
CA PHE A 291 -16.88 1.69 -0.36
C PHE A 291 -18.14 1.62 -1.22
N ASP A 292 -18.85 2.76 -1.40
CA ASP A 292 -20.04 2.84 -2.24
C ASP A 292 -19.76 2.37 -3.67
N LYS A 293 -18.60 2.76 -4.23
CA LYS A 293 -18.20 2.33 -5.58
C LYS A 293 -17.85 0.85 -5.66
N VAL A 294 -17.20 0.29 -4.64
CA VAL A 294 -16.96 -1.16 -4.51
C VAL A 294 -18.28 -1.93 -4.42
N MET A 295 -19.24 -1.44 -3.63
CA MET A 295 -20.56 -2.07 -3.46
C MET A 295 -21.40 -2.01 -4.74
N GLU A 296 -21.32 -0.93 -5.52
CA GLU A 296 -21.97 -0.81 -6.84
C GLU A 296 -21.41 -1.84 -7.86
N GLU A 297 -20.12 -2.19 -7.77
CA GLU A 297 -19.46 -3.15 -8.66
C GLU A 297 -19.59 -4.62 -8.20
N MET A 298 -20.27 -4.89 -7.07
CA MET A 298 -20.48 -6.25 -6.58
C MET A 298 -21.34 -7.09 -7.53
N PRO A 299 -21.09 -8.42 -7.63
CA PRO A 299 -21.83 -9.30 -8.53
C PRO A 299 -23.28 -9.62 -8.08
N TYR A 300 -23.70 -9.08 -6.94
CA TYR A 300 -25.03 -9.20 -6.33
C TYR A 300 -25.36 -7.90 -5.58
N ASN A 301 -26.64 -7.51 -5.53
CA ASN A 301 -27.08 -6.33 -4.78
C ASN A 301 -27.02 -6.60 -3.27
N VAL A 302 -26.49 -5.65 -2.50
CA VAL A 302 -26.43 -5.70 -1.04
C VAL A 302 -26.97 -4.38 -0.51
N ASP A 303 -28.07 -4.43 0.24
CA ASP A 303 -28.61 -3.24 0.89
C ASP A 303 -27.88 -3.00 2.22
N TYR A 304 -27.36 -1.80 2.43
CA TYR A 304 -26.66 -1.40 3.65
C TYR A 304 -27.12 -0.02 4.15
N GLU A 305 -26.79 0.28 5.39
CA GLU A 305 -26.95 1.60 6.01
C GLU A 305 -25.72 1.95 6.86
N TYR A 306 -25.32 3.22 6.82
CA TYR A 306 -24.22 3.71 7.63
C TYR A 306 -24.69 4.11 9.02
N VAL A 307 -24.03 3.59 10.05
CA VAL A 307 -24.28 3.91 11.45
C VAL A 307 -23.03 4.59 12.04
N PRO A 308 -23.07 5.90 12.32
CA PRO A 308 -21.95 6.60 12.94
C PRO A 308 -21.59 6.00 14.31
N PHE A 309 -20.30 5.75 14.50
CA PHE A 309 -19.74 5.33 15.78
C PHE A 309 -19.48 6.55 16.66
N GLU A 310 -20.46 6.89 17.49
CA GLU A 310 -20.48 8.08 18.34
C GLU A 310 -21.16 7.79 19.68
N THR A 311 -20.84 8.60 20.70
CA THR A 311 -21.50 8.52 22.01
C THR A 311 -22.97 8.96 21.93
N PRO A 312 -23.81 8.64 22.93
CA PRO A 312 -25.22 9.08 22.95
C PRO A 312 -25.39 10.61 22.83
N ASP A 313 -24.41 11.39 23.31
CA ASP A 313 -24.37 12.85 23.19
C ASP A 313 -23.93 13.36 21.79
N GLY A 314 -23.66 12.45 20.84
CA GLY A 314 -23.15 12.78 19.52
C GLY A 314 -21.74 13.36 19.53
N LYS A 315 -20.82 12.77 20.31
CA LYS A 315 -19.38 13.06 20.25
C LYS A 315 -18.62 11.84 19.69
N SER A 316 -17.44 12.10 19.11
CA SER A 316 -16.51 11.05 18.69
C SER A 316 -16.23 10.06 19.82
N ILE A 317 -16.30 8.76 19.53
CA ILE A 317 -15.68 7.72 20.35
C ILE A 317 -14.27 7.51 19.81
N ALA A 318 -13.26 7.79 20.63
CA ALA A 318 -11.89 7.89 20.15
C ALA A 318 -11.28 6.55 19.67
N SER A 319 -11.78 5.39 20.10
CA SER A 319 -11.12 4.10 19.81
C SER A 319 -11.66 3.41 18.55
N TYR A 320 -10.81 3.30 17.52
CA TYR A 320 -11.05 2.40 16.38
C TYR A 320 -11.10 0.94 16.82
N ASP A 321 -10.32 0.54 17.82
CA ASP A 321 -10.31 -0.84 18.32
C ASP A 321 -11.67 -1.21 18.94
N GLU A 322 -12.34 -0.29 19.64
CA GLU A 322 -13.71 -0.51 20.13
C GLU A 322 -14.72 -0.65 18.97
N MET A 323 -14.62 0.19 17.94
CA MET A 323 -15.48 0.12 16.75
C MET A 323 -15.36 -1.24 16.06
N VAL A 324 -14.14 -1.71 15.82
CA VAL A 324 -13.86 -2.99 15.17
C VAL A 324 -14.23 -4.17 16.09
N TYR A 325 -14.03 -4.04 17.40
CA TYR A 325 -14.48 -5.05 18.36
C TYR A 325 -16.00 -5.21 18.40
N LYS A 326 -16.77 -4.14 18.18
CA LYS A 326 -18.24 -4.21 18.05
C LYS A 326 -18.72 -4.92 16.77
N VAL A 327 -17.90 -4.95 15.71
CA VAL A 327 -18.15 -5.83 14.54
C VAL A 327 -18.02 -7.30 14.96
N PHE A 328 -16.98 -7.66 15.73
CA PHE A 328 -16.82 -9.01 16.28
C PHE A 328 -17.94 -9.43 17.24
N LEU A 329 -18.47 -8.49 18.04
CA LEU A 329 -19.64 -8.73 18.90
C LEU A 329 -20.96 -8.89 18.13
N GLY A 330 -21.00 -8.63 16.82
CA GLY A 330 -22.22 -8.65 16.01
C GLY A 330 -23.16 -7.46 16.27
N GLU A 331 -22.66 -6.36 16.87
CA GLU A 331 -23.42 -5.09 16.92
C GLU A 331 -23.46 -4.43 15.53
N PHE A 332 -22.44 -4.65 14.71
CA PHE A 332 -22.35 -4.14 13.33
C PHE A 332 -21.95 -5.26 12.37
N ASP A 333 -22.48 -5.22 11.16
CA ASP A 333 -22.24 -6.23 10.12
C ASP A 333 -20.92 -5.96 9.36
N GLY A 334 -20.32 -4.79 9.57
CA GLY A 334 -18.98 -4.40 9.11
C GLY A 334 -18.58 -3.01 9.63
N ALA A 335 -17.33 -2.61 9.41
CA ALA A 335 -16.85 -1.25 9.67
C ALA A 335 -16.08 -0.69 8.46
N VAL A 336 -16.41 0.55 8.09
CA VAL A 336 -15.92 1.25 6.90
C VAL A 336 -15.43 2.64 7.31
N GLY A 337 -14.25 3.02 6.86
CA GLY A 337 -13.61 4.28 7.20
C GLY A 337 -12.10 4.14 7.20
N ASP A 338 -11.42 5.14 7.73
CA ASP A 338 -9.97 5.24 7.92
C ASP A 338 -9.43 4.28 9.01
N THR A 339 -9.79 3.00 8.90
CA THR A 339 -9.42 1.93 9.84
C THR A 339 -8.21 1.17 9.34
N THR A 340 -7.06 1.36 9.99
CA THR A 340 -5.83 0.62 9.70
C THR A 340 -5.99 -0.88 9.94
N ILE A 341 -5.49 -1.69 9.00
CA ILE A 341 -5.34 -3.14 9.18
C ILE A 341 -4.17 -3.40 10.15
N LEU A 342 -4.46 -4.07 11.28
CA LEU A 342 -3.47 -4.37 12.33
C LEU A 342 -3.58 -5.83 12.76
N TYR A 343 -2.43 -6.44 13.11
CA TYR A 343 -2.38 -7.83 13.58
C TYR A 343 -3.32 -8.11 14.76
N ASN A 344 -3.43 -7.19 15.71
CA ASN A 344 -4.33 -7.34 16.86
C ASN A 344 -5.80 -7.45 16.41
N ARG A 345 -6.23 -6.54 15.51
CA ARG A 345 -7.58 -6.50 14.95
C ARG A 345 -7.89 -7.76 14.12
N SER A 346 -6.94 -8.22 13.32
CA SER A 346 -7.10 -9.43 12.49
C SER A 346 -7.22 -10.74 13.28
N THR A 347 -7.15 -10.72 14.62
CA THR A 347 -7.46 -11.91 15.44
C THR A 347 -8.95 -12.12 15.69
N TYR A 348 -9.79 -11.09 15.48
CA TYR A 348 -11.23 -11.12 15.76
C TYR A 348 -12.12 -10.59 14.62
N VAL A 349 -11.57 -9.91 13.62
CA VAL A 349 -12.25 -9.57 12.35
C VAL A 349 -11.40 -9.97 11.15
N ASP A 350 -12.04 -10.18 10.00
CA ASP A 350 -11.36 -10.26 8.71
C ASP A 350 -11.39 -8.88 8.02
N PHE A 351 -10.26 -8.49 7.44
CA PHE A 351 -10.16 -7.28 6.62
C PHE A 351 -10.17 -7.62 5.13
N ALA A 352 -10.85 -6.80 4.34
CA ALA A 352 -10.60 -6.73 2.90
C ALA A 352 -9.20 -6.15 2.61
N LEU A 353 -8.68 -6.37 1.40
CA LEU A 353 -7.40 -5.81 0.97
C LEU A 353 -7.34 -4.28 1.18
N PRO A 354 -6.17 -3.73 1.53
CA PRO A 354 -6.02 -2.29 1.77
C PRO A 354 -6.28 -1.50 0.48
N TYR A 355 -6.99 -0.38 0.62
CA TYR A 355 -7.30 0.54 -0.50
C TYR A 355 -6.53 1.87 -0.40
N THR A 356 -5.62 2.02 0.57
CA THR A 356 -4.68 3.15 0.66
C THR A 356 -3.24 2.68 0.77
N GLU A 357 -2.30 3.61 0.55
CA GLU A 357 -0.87 3.35 0.74
C GLU A 357 -0.57 2.88 2.17
N THR A 358 0.23 1.83 2.25
CA THR A 358 0.57 1.14 3.49
C THR A 358 1.73 1.86 4.19
N GLY A 359 1.55 2.18 5.47
CA GLY A 359 2.66 2.66 6.31
C GLY A 359 2.32 3.76 7.30
N ILE A 360 3.12 3.80 8.37
CA ILE A 360 3.31 4.98 9.22
C ILE A 360 4.59 5.65 8.77
N VAL A 361 4.59 6.98 8.82
CA VAL A 361 5.77 7.81 8.68
C VAL A 361 5.89 8.74 9.91
N PHE A 362 7.07 9.30 10.13
CA PHE A 362 7.20 10.44 11.04
C PHE A 362 7.60 11.70 10.29
N VAL A 363 6.98 12.81 10.66
CA VAL A 363 7.19 14.13 10.08
C VAL A 363 8.06 14.95 11.02
N VAL A 364 9.05 15.63 10.45
CA VAL A 364 9.93 16.56 11.16
C VAL A 364 10.00 17.89 10.40
N PRO A 365 10.16 19.03 11.09
CA PRO A 365 10.43 20.29 10.42
C PRO A 365 11.76 20.21 9.66
N VAL A 366 11.80 20.80 8.48
CA VAL A 366 13.02 20.98 7.70
C VAL A 366 13.88 22.04 8.38
N LYS A 367 15.17 21.76 8.56
CA LYS A 367 16.14 22.82 8.83
C LYS A 367 16.41 23.50 7.49
N ASP A 368 16.03 24.77 7.39
CA ASP A 368 16.50 25.61 6.30
C ASP A 368 17.96 26.02 6.57
N ASP A 369 18.85 25.02 6.64
CA ASP A 369 20.31 25.16 6.63
C ASP A 369 20.78 25.55 5.21
N ARG A 370 19.96 26.35 4.49
CA ARG A 370 20.42 27.31 3.48
C ARG A 370 21.34 28.30 4.18
N GLU A 371 22.55 27.85 4.45
CA GLU A 371 23.65 28.70 4.85
C GLU A 371 23.88 29.72 3.73
N LYS A 372 23.21 30.86 3.85
CA LYS A 372 23.58 32.15 3.24
C LYS A 372 24.88 32.66 3.86
N GLY A 373 25.86 31.77 3.95
CA GLY A 373 27.13 32.00 4.58
C GLY A 373 27.94 32.93 3.70
N GLU A 374 28.33 34.07 4.26
CA GLU A 374 29.20 35.06 3.62
C GLU A 374 30.57 34.47 3.17
N TRP A 375 30.86 33.22 3.59
CA TRP A 375 32.08 32.45 3.34
C TRP A 375 31.86 31.16 2.52
N VAL A 376 30.74 31.01 1.80
CA VAL A 376 30.46 29.82 0.95
C VAL A 376 31.62 29.49 0.00
N PHE A 377 32.37 30.49 -0.48
CA PHE A 377 33.54 30.28 -1.35
C PHE A 377 34.74 29.56 -0.68
N LEU A 378 34.83 29.49 0.66
CA LEU A 378 35.88 28.72 1.34
C LEU A 378 35.50 27.25 1.57
N LYS A 379 34.20 26.90 1.55
CA LYS A 379 33.71 25.54 1.85
C LYS A 379 34.14 24.43 0.87
N PRO A 380 34.37 24.65 -0.44
CA PRO A 380 34.71 23.57 -1.38
C PRO A 380 36.03 22.84 -1.08
N LEU A 381 36.91 23.40 -0.24
CA LEU A 381 38.19 22.82 0.14
C LEU A 381 38.33 22.79 1.67
N THR A 382 38.95 21.74 2.21
CA THR A 382 39.19 21.63 3.66
C THR A 382 40.22 22.66 4.14
N LYS A 383 40.17 23.03 5.42
CA LYS A 383 41.14 23.96 6.04
C LYS A 383 42.59 23.46 5.90
N GLU A 384 42.78 22.14 5.99
CA GLU A 384 44.07 21.48 5.79
C GLU A 384 44.58 21.66 4.35
N LEU A 385 43.72 21.49 3.35
CA LEU A 385 44.07 21.67 1.94
C LEU A 385 44.36 23.14 1.61
N TRP A 386 43.59 24.09 2.17
CA TRP A 386 43.90 25.52 2.08
C TRP A 386 45.30 25.86 2.63
N PHE A 387 45.66 25.30 3.79
CA PHE A 387 46.99 25.49 4.37
C PHE A 387 48.09 24.85 3.52
N LEU A 388 47.86 23.64 2.99
CA LEU A 388 48.80 22.94 2.11
C LEU A 388 49.05 23.71 0.80
N ILE A 389 48.01 24.32 0.22
CA ILE A 389 48.13 25.20 -0.96
C ILE A 389 49.01 26.41 -0.62
N GLY A 390 48.76 27.11 0.50
CA GLY A 390 49.57 28.25 0.94
C GLY A 390 51.04 27.89 1.20
N ALA A 391 51.29 26.76 1.86
CA ALA A 391 52.64 26.24 2.08
C ALA A 391 53.35 25.87 0.76
N SER A 392 52.62 25.34 -0.22
CA SER A 392 53.15 25.01 -1.55
C SER A 392 53.56 26.26 -2.35
N PHE A 393 52.76 27.33 -2.30
CA PHE A 393 53.12 28.62 -2.91
C PHE A 393 54.39 29.24 -2.31
N LEU A 394 54.58 29.12 -1.00
CA LEU A 394 55.80 29.54 -0.31
C LEU A 394 57.02 28.70 -0.75
N TYR A 395 56.89 27.37 -0.75
CA TYR A 395 57.94 26.45 -1.19
C TYR A 395 58.38 26.72 -2.64
N ILE A 396 57.42 26.92 -3.55
CA ILE A 396 57.70 27.17 -4.97
C ILE A 396 58.29 28.57 -5.17
N GLY A 397 57.84 29.57 -4.40
CA GLY A 397 58.52 30.88 -4.37
C GLY A 397 59.99 30.75 -3.99
N ILE A 398 60.31 30.00 -2.93
CA ILE A 398 61.70 29.75 -2.50
C ILE A 398 62.51 29.02 -3.60
N MET A 399 61.93 28.00 -4.25
CA MET A 399 62.62 27.26 -5.31
C MET A 399 62.86 28.09 -6.57
N VAL A 400 61.89 28.89 -7.00
CA VAL A 400 62.06 29.86 -8.11
C VAL A 400 63.12 30.90 -7.75
N TRP A 401 63.13 31.41 -6.52
CA TRP A 401 64.16 32.34 -6.05
C TRP A 401 65.56 31.73 -6.11
N ILE A 402 65.74 30.46 -5.69
CA ILE A 402 67.02 29.75 -5.78
C ILE A 402 67.47 29.59 -7.24
N PHE A 403 66.58 29.14 -8.12
CA PHE A 403 66.93 28.84 -9.52
C PHE A 403 67.17 30.11 -10.36
N GLU A 404 66.37 31.15 -10.22
CA GLU A 404 66.60 32.41 -10.96
C GLU A 404 67.81 33.18 -10.41
N ASN A 405 68.07 33.14 -9.10
CA ASN A 405 69.29 33.74 -8.52
C ASN A 405 70.60 33.02 -8.94
N GLN A 406 70.51 31.80 -9.48
CA GLN A 406 71.64 31.10 -10.10
C GLN A 406 71.75 31.32 -11.62
N ALA A 407 70.65 31.65 -12.31
CA ALA A 407 70.59 31.71 -13.77
C ALA A 407 70.64 33.13 -14.35
N ASP A 408 69.95 34.09 -13.73
CA ASP A 408 69.72 35.44 -14.30
C ASP A 408 70.59 36.50 -13.59
N TYR A 409 71.42 37.21 -14.37
CA TYR A 409 72.28 38.29 -13.89
C TYR A 409 71.51 39.59 -13.59
N ASP A 410 70.42 39.89 -14.32
CA ASP A 410 69.57 41.05 -14.05
C ASP A 410 68.77 40.84 -12.75
N PHE A 411 68.26 39.61 -12.53
CA PHE A 411 67.68 39.22 -11.24
C PHE A 411 68.70 39.25 -10.10
N LYS A 412 69.98 38.98 -10.39
CA LYS A 412 71.08 39.09 -9.41
C LYS A 412 71.35 40.55 -8.98
N SER A 413 71.13 41.52 -9.86
CA SER A 413 71.40 42.96 -9.64
C SER A 413 70.34 43.71 -8.82
N GLN A 414 69.10 43.20 -8.73
CA GLN A 414 68.01 43.86 -8.00
C GLN A 414 68.21 43.92 -6.48
N ASN A 415 67.57 44.88 -5.81
CA ASN A 415 67.49 44.91 -4.35
C ASN A 415 66.75 43.67 -3.81
N THR A 416 67.15 43.19 -2.63
CA THR A 416 66.57 41.97 -2.01
C THR A 416 65.05 42.05 -1.80
N ALA A 417 64.51 43.24 -1.49
CA ALA A 417 63.07 43.46 -1.38
C ALA A 417 62.34 43.29 -2.73
N ASP A 418 62.92 43.81 -3.81
CA ASP A 418 62.33 43.73 -5.17
C ASP A 418 62.38 42.30 -5.71
N LYS A 419 63.48 41.56 -5.46
CA LYS A 419 63.56 40.12 -5.78
C LYS A 419 62.46 39.32 -5.08
N MET A 420 62.25 39.57 -3.79
CA MET A 420 61.23 38.90 -2.99
C MET A 420 59.83 39.25 -3.52
N SER A 421 59.55 40.53 -3.76
CA SER A 421 58.29 41.01 -4.36
C SER A 421 58.00 40.36 -5.72
N ASN A 422 58.98 40.36 -6.63
CA ASN A 422 58.84 39.78 -7.97
C ASN A 422 58.61 38.26 -7.94
N VAL A 423 59.28 37.53 -7.03
CA VAL A 423 59.08 36.09 -6.85
C VAL A 423 57.70 35.76 -6.28
N PHE A 424 57.22 36.51 -5.28
CA PHE A 424 55.87 36.30 -4.75
C PHE A 424 54.79 36.68 -5.75
N TYR A 425 54.98 37.76 -6.51
CA TYR A 425 54.09 38.15 -7.60
C TYR A 425 54.07 37.09 -8.73
N PHE A 426 55.23 36.54 -9.11
CA PHE A 426 55.33 35.45 -10.08
C PHE A 426 54.64 34.17 -9.57
N SER A 427 54.92 33.77 -8.32
CA SER A 427 54.31 32.60 -7.69
C SER A 427 52.78 32.74 -7.67
N PHE A 428 52.25 33.90 -7.29
CA PHE A 428 50.80 34.16 -7.30
C PHE A 428 50.20 34.26 -8.70
N SER A 429 50.92 34.82 -9.70
CA SER A 429 50.43 34.92 -11.08
C SER A 429 50.28 33.57 -11.77
N THR A 430 50.98 32.53 -11.29
CA THR A 430 50.80 31.15 -11.78
C THR A 430 49.37 30.63 -11.61
N LEU A 431 48.67 31.03 -10.53
CA LEU A 431 47.29 30.62 -10.24
C LEU A 431 46.27 31.14 -11.27
N PHE A 432 46.58 32.25 -11.95
CA PHE A 432 45.75 32.84 -13.00
C PHE A 432 46.34 32.66 -14.41
N PHE A 433 47.38 31.82 -14.56
CA PHE A 433 48.15 31.62 -15.79
C PHE A 433 48.77 32.91 -16.37
N ALA A 434 48.87 33.99 -15.58
CA ALA A 434 49.22 35.34 -16.01
C ALA A 434 50.74 35.59 -16.05
N HIS A 435 51.50 34.69 -16.68
CA HIS A 435 52.96 34.76 -16.77
C HIS A 435 53.41 35.87 -17.73
N ARG A 436 54.08 36.90 -17.21
CA ARG A 436 54.47 38.10 -17.98
C ARG A 436 55.83 38.03 -18.66
N LYS A 437 56.71 37.12 -18.23
CA LYS A 437 58.03 36.84 -18.84
C LYS A 437 58.32 35.34 -18.77
N PRO A 438 58.85 34.71 -19.83
CA PRO A 438 59.44 33.37 -19.72
C PRO A 438 60.75 33.47 -18.93
N SER A 439 60.95 32.61 -17.93
CA SER A 439 62.21 32.62 -17.15
C SER A 439 63.35 31.99 -17.94
N GLU A 440 64.60 32.31 -17.62
CA GLU A 440 65.76 31.83 -18.38
C GLU A 440 66.19 30.41 -17.95
N SER A 441 66.00 30.05 -16.68
CA SER A 441 66.40 28.75 -16.13
C SER A 441 65.55 27.58 -16.67
N PHE A 442 66.22 26.56 -17.21
CA PHE A 442 65.59 25.30 -17.59
C PHE A 442 64.88 24.63 -16.40
N TYR A 443 65.48 24.67 -15.21
CA TYR A 443 64.93 24.05 -13.99
C TYR A 443 63.63 24.73 -13.54
N THR A 444 63.59 26.06 -13.59
CA THR A 444 62.35 26.82 -13.31
C THR A 444 61.26 26.49 -14.31
N ARG A 445 61.56 26.40 -15.61
CA ARG A 445 60.57 26.04 -16.63
C ARG A 445 59.92 24.68 -16.36
N VAL A 446 60.72 23.65 -16.05
CA VAL A 446 60.20 22.31 -15.72
C VAL A 446 59.36 22.33 -14.43
N LEU A 447 59.85 22.99 -13.37
CA LEU A 447 59.12 23.14 -12.10
C LEU A 447 57.76 23.85 -12.30
N VAL A 448 57.74 24.94 -13.05
CA VAL A 448 56.52 25.73 -13.34
C VAL A 448 55.53 24.93 -14.19
N VAL A 449 55.97 24.12 -15.16
CA VAL A 449 55.07 23.25 -15.93
C VAL A 449 54.37 22.22 -15.04
N VAL A 450 55.11 21.57 -14.15
CA VAL A 450 54.53 20.59 -13.19
C VAL A 450 53.59 21.29 -12.20
N TRP A 451 53.97 22.47 -11.71
CA TRP A 451 53.12 23.26 -10.81
C TRP A 451 51.82 23.74 -11.47
N CYS A 452 51.89 24.25 -12.69
CA CYS A 452 50.71 24.63 -13.48
C CYS A 452 49.76 23.46 -13.71
N PHE A 453 50.27 22.23 -13.87
CA PHE A 453 49.43 21.03 -13.97
C PHE A 453 48.69 20.73 -12.67
N VAL A 454 49.34 20.87 -11.51
CA VAL A 454 48.69 20.74 -10.19
C VAL A 454 47.63 21.83 -9.99
N LEU A 455 47.92 23.08 -10.35
CA LEU A 455 46.96 24.19 -10.28
C LEU A 455 45.76 24.01 -11.22
N LEU A 456 45.95 23.45 -12.42
CA LEU A 456 44.84 23.08 -13.31
C LEU A 456 43.91 22.08 -12.64
N ILE A 457 44.43 21.03 -12.01
CA ILE A 457 43.60 20.04 -11.31
C ILE A 457 42.88 20.70 -10.13
N LEU A 458 43.59 21.46 -9.29
CA LEU A 458 42.99 22.12 -8.12
C LEU A 458 41.88 23.11 -8.49
N THR A 459 42.07 23.91 -9.54
CA THR A 459 41.06 24.87 -10.01
C THR A 459 39.84 24.18 -10.62
N GLN A 460 40.01 23.11 -11.39
CA GLN A 460 38.91 22.31 -11.94
C GLN A 460 38.14 21.54 -10.85
N SER A 461 38.83 20.99 -9.85
CA SER A 461 38.16 20.36 -8.71
C SER A 461 37.40 21.37 -7.86
N TYR A 462 37.96 22.57 -7.62
CA TYR A 462 37.28 23.65 -6.90
C TYR A 462 36.00 24.09 -7.62
N THR A 463 36.05 24.33 -8.94
CA THR A 463 34.86 24.74 -9.70
C THR A 463 33.81 23.64 -9.76
N ALA A 464 34.20 22.38 -9.94
CA ALA A 464 33.28 21.24 -9.94
C ALA A 464 32.56 21.07 -8.59
N THR A 465 33.30 21.09 -7.48
CA THR A 465 32.73 20.97 -6.13
C THR A 465 31.83 22.16 -5.78
N LEU A 466 32.24 23.40 -6.10
CA LEU A 466 31.43 24.59 -5.88
C LEU A 466 30.14 24.55 -6.72
N THR A 467 30.22 24.13 -7.98
CA THR A 467 29.03 23.99 -8.85
C THR A 467 28.09 22.94 -8.30
N SER A 468 28.60 21.75 -7.94
CA SER A 468 27.81 20.68 -7.33
C SER A 468 27.04 21.16 -6.09
N MET A 469 27.75 21.84 -5.18
CA MET A 469 27.17 22.39 -3.95
C MET A 469 26.11 23.48 -4.21
N LEU A 470 26.24 24.27 -5.29
CA LEU A 470 25.25 25.28 -5.68
C LEU A 470 24.04 24.67 -6.42
N THR A 471 24.19 23.50 -7.04
CA THR A 471 23.11 22.79 -7.75
C THR A 471 22.29 21.86 -6.87
N VAL A 472 22.87 21.28 -5.83
CA VAL A 472 22.19 20.31 -4.94
C VAL A 472 21.42 21.03 -3.85
N GLN A 473 20.09 21.07 -3.98
CA GLN A 473 19.18 21.59 -2.97
C GLN A 473 18.89 20.52 -1.90
N GLU A 474 19.81 20.31 -0.96
CA GLU A 474 19.55 19.47 0.23
C GLU A 474 18.80 20.26 1.32
N LEU A 475 17.47 20.14 1.34
CA LEU A 475 16.68 20.44 2.53
C LEU A 475 16.96 19.35 3.58
N GLN A 476 17.77 19.65 4.59
CA GLN A 476 18.11 18.66 5.62
C GLN A 476 16.98 18.57 6.68
N PRO A 477 16.47 17.37 6.98
CA PRO A 477 15.49 17.21 8.06
C PRO A 477 16.13 17.48 9.43
N THR A 478 15.36 18.02 10.38
CA THR A 478 15.86 18.35 11.73
C THR A 478 16.49 17.14 12.44
N VAL A 479 15.93 15.95 12.21
CA VAL A 479 16.36 14.65 12.71
C VAL A 479 16.41 13.68 11.53
N LYS A 480 17.41 12.80 11.45
CA LYS A 480 17.57 11.83 10.34
C LYS A 480 17.12 10.42 10.69
N HIS A 481 17.21 10.01 11.96
CA HIS A 481 16.87 8.67 12.41
C HIS A 481 15.95 8.70 13.64
N MET A 482 15.01 7.75 13.69
CA MET A 482 14.09 7.60 14.81
C MET A 482 14.81 7.39 16.16
N ASP A 483 15.96 6.70 16.15
CA ASP A 483 16.75 6.44 17.37
C ASP A 483 17.29 7.72 18.02
N ASP A 484 17.40 8.81 17.26
CA ASP A 484 17.85 10.09 17.80
C ASP A 484 16.74 10.78 18.61
N LEU A 485 15.46 10.65 18.19
CA LEU A 485 14.30 11.13 18.96
C LEU A 485 14.25 10.50 20.36
N LYS A 486 14.56 9.19 20.44
CA LYS A 486 14.57 8.45 21.70
C LYS A 486 15.74 8.83 22.62
N LYS A 487 16.89 9.24 22.06
CA LYS A 487 18.04 9.73 22.84
C LYS A 487 17.84 11.15 23.37
N THR A 488 17.15 12.02 22.61
CA THR A 488 16.94 13.41 22.98
C THR A 488 15.77 13.62 23.95
N GLY A 489 14.83 12.67 24.03
CA GLY A 489 13.68 12.76 24.93
C GLY A 489 12.70 13.88 24.54
N VAL A 490 12.62 14.19 23.25
CA VAL A 490 11.73 15.23 22.71
C VAL A 490 10.26 14.82 22.75
N ASN A 491 9.38 15.82 22.78
CA ASN A 491 7.94 15.60 22.66
C ASN A 491 7.57 15.15 21.25
N ILE A 492 6.70 14.14 21.18
CA ILE A 492 6.28 13.48 19.94
C ILE A 492 4.76 13.61 19.79
N GLY A 493 4.33 14.13 18.63
CA GLY A 493 2.93 14.18 18.23
C GLY A 493 2.39 12.82 17.80
N TYR A 494 1.13 12.54 18.13
CA TYR A 494 0.36 11.41 17.59
C TYR A 494 -1.11 11.81 17.43
N GLN A 495 -1.81 11.23 16.45
CA GLN A 495 -3.23 11.50 16.25
C GLN A 495 -4.08 10.85 17.37
N SER A 496 -5.01 11.60 17.97
CA SER A 496 -5.93 11.06 18.98
C SER A 496 -6.72 9.86 18.45
N GLY A 497 -6.84 8.82 19.27
CA GLY A 497 -7.57 7.61 18.89
C GLY A 497 -6.83 6.66 17.95
N SER A 498 -5.66 7.06 17.43
CA SER A 498 -4.80 6.20 16.62
C SER A 498 -4.03 5.20 17.48
N PHE A 499 -3.76 4.03 16.90
CA PHE A 499 -2.94 2.97 17.50
C PHE A 499 -1.46 3.38 17.66
N THR A 500 -1.04 4.49 17.04
CA THR A 500 0.31 5.07 17.19
C THR A 500 0.67 5.31 18.65
N PHE A 501 -0.28 5.74 19.50
CA PHE A 501 -0.06 5.94 20.93
C PHE A 501 0.42 4.67 21.64
N GLU A 502 -0.34 3.58 21.53
CA GLU A 502 0.03 2.30 22.14
C GLU A 502 1.33 1.77 21.55
N ARG A 503 1.55 1.97 20.25
CA ARG A 503 2.76 1.52 19.57
C ARG A 503 4.02 2.26 20.04
N LEU A 504 3.95 3.58 20.20
CA LEU A 504 5.05 4.38 20.75
C LEU A 504 5.34 3.99 22.21
N LYS A 505 4.29 3.74 23.01
CA LYS A 505 4.42 3.22 24.39
C LYS A 505 5.10 1.85 24.44
N GLN A 506 4.73 0.91 23.57
CA GLN A 506 5.41 -0.39 23.42
C GLN A 506 6.89 -0.26 23.01
N MET A 507 7.25 0.78 22.25
CA MET A 507 8.62 1.07 21.86
C MET A 507 9.44 1.78 22.96
N GLY A 508 8.83 2.05 24.12
CA GLY A 508 9.48 2.65 25.28
C GLY A 508 9.76 4.14 25.11
N TYR A 509 8.78 4.88 24.59
CA TYR A 509 8.68 6.34 24.76
C TYR A 509 7.86 6.66 26.01
N ASP A 510 8.21 7.74 26.72
CA ASP A 510 7.52 8.16 27.94
C ASP A 510 6.17 8.81 27.63
N GLU A 511 5.12 8.39 28.33
CA GLU A 511 3.75 8.86 28.10
C GLU A 511 3.58 10.38 28.26
N SER A 512 4.42 11.02 29.08
CA SER A 512 4.45 12.48 29.26
C SER A 512 5.04 13.26 28.09
N SER A 513 5.87 12.63 27.24
CA SER A 513 6.41 13.26 26.02
C SER A 513 5.47 13.11 24.81
N LEU A 514 4.48 12.22 24.89
CA LEU A 514 3.50 12.04 23.83
C LEU A 514 2.43 13.15 23.89
N LYS A 515 2.14 13.76 22.74
CA LYS A 515 1.13 14.83 22.58
C LYS A 515 0.09 14.42 21.54
N ALA A 516 -1.17 14.38 21.94
CA ALA A 516 -2.28 14.14 21.04
C ALA A 516 -2.56 15.36 20.15
N TYR A 517 -3.07 15.13 18.94
CA TYR A 517 -3.71 16.13 18.09
C TYR A 517 -4.87 15.53 17.30
N ASP A 518 -5.85 16.35 16.94
CA ASP A 518 -7.03 15.95 16.16
C ASP A 518 -6.99 16.48 14.72
N THR A 519 -6.27 17.59 14.47
CA THR A 519 -6.31 18.29 13.16
C THR A 519 -4.94 18.62 12.57
N PRO A 520 -4.82 18.76 11.23
CA PRO A 520 -3.60 19.26 10.57
C PRO A 520 -3.16 20.65 11.07
N GLN A 521 -4.11 21.47 11.52
CA GLN A 521 -3.89 22.81 12.07
C GLN A 521 -3.16 22.72 13.41
N GLU A 522 -3.71 21.94 14.32
CA GLU A 522 -3.18 21.72 15.66
C GLU A 522 -1.79 21.07 15.61
N MET A 523 -1.57 20.10 14.71
CA MET A 523 -0.25 19.53 14.50
C MET A 523 0.78 20.59 14.05
N HIS A 524 0.40 21.52 13.18
CA HIS A 524 1.27 22.64 12.79
C HIS A 524 1.57 23.57 13.98
N GLU A 525 0.57 23.92 14.79
CA GLU A 525 0.73 24.76 15.98
C GLU A 525 1.63 24.11 17.04
N LEU A 526 1.51 22.79 17.23
CA LEU A 526 2.42 22.02 18.09
C LEU A 526 3.87 22.05 17.58
N PHE A 527 4.09 21.94 16.27
CA PHE A 527 5.43 22.07 15.67
C PHE A 527 6.02 23.48 15.83
N LEU A 528 5.20 24.54 15.76
CA LEU A 528 5.64 25.92 15.97
C LEU A 528 6.12 26.17 17.41
N ASN A 529 5.44 25.57 18.39
CA ASN A 529 5.79 25.73 19.80
C ASN A 529 7.09 24.98 20.20
N LYS A 530 7.49 23.95 19.43
CA LYS A 530 8.65 23.06 19.70
C LYS A 530 8.57 22.31 21.04
N SER A 531 9.36 21.26 21.20
CA SER A 531 9.41 20.49 22.45
C SER A 531 9.77 21.34 23.68
N SER A 532 10.52 22.44 23.51
CA SER A 532 10.95 23.31 24.62
C SER A 532 9.81 24.10 25.27
N ASN A 533 8.77 24.45 24.51
CA ASN A 533 7.63 25.24 25.02
C ASN A 533 6.35 24.39 25.14
N GLY A 534 6.49 23.06 25.22
CA GLY A 534 5.37 22.12 25.36
C GLY A 534 4.71 21.69 24.05
N GLY A 535 5.21 22.13 22.90
CA GLY A 535 4.88 21.61 21.56
C GLY A 535 5.60 20.29 21.25
N ILE A 536 5.83 20.00 19.96
CA ILE A 536 6.45 18.77 19.45
C ILE A 536 7.60 19.05 18.49
N ASP A 537 8.56 18.13 18.39
CA ASP A 537 9.66 18.20 17.41
C ASP A 537 9.54 17.13 16.29
N ALA A 538 8.71 16.10 16.50
CA ALA A 538 8.34 15.09 15.51
C ALA A 538 6.87 14.67 15.70
N ALA A 539 6.20 14.20 14.65
CA ALA A 539 4.86 13.62 14.73
C ALA A 539 4.81 12.28 13.98
N PHE A 540 4.18 11.24 14.56
CA PHE A 540 3.98 9.93 13.91
C PHE A 540 2.54 9.79 13.47
N ASP A 541 2.33 9.52 12.17
CA ASP A 541 1.00 9.34 11.62
C ASP A 541 1.02 8.45 10.36
N GLU A 542 -0.16 8.04 9.92
CA GLU A 542 -0.32 7.23 8.70
C GLU A 542 -0.09 8.08 7.44
N VAL A 543 0.50 7.48 6.40
CA VAL A 543 0.87 8.17 5.15
C VAL A 543 -0.29 8.98 4.55
N ALA A 544 -1.51 8.45 4.63
CA ALA A 544 -2.72 9.09 4.14
C ALA A 544 -3.00 10.47 4.80
N TYR A 545 -2.89 10.59 6.13
CA TYR A 545 -3.06 11.86 6.83
C TYR A 545 -1.90 12.82 6.57
N ILE A 546 -0.67 12.31 6.52
CA ILE A 546 0.52 13.14 6.25
C ILE A 546 0.49 13.73 4.84
N LYS A 547 -0.07 13.03 3.84
CA LYS A 547 -0.27 13.62 2.50
C LYS A 547 -1.14 14.87 2.54
N ILE A 548 -2.23 14.88 3.31
CA ILE A 548 -3.09 16.07 3.48
C ILE A 548 -2.31 17.20 4.20
N PHE A 549 -1.52 16.85 5.23
CA PHE A 549 -0.68 17.83 5.91
C PHE A 549 0.38 18.44 4.97
N MET A 550 1.07 17.62 4.16
CA MET A 550 2.04 18.09 3.16
C MET A 550 1.41 18.95 2.07
N ALA A 551 0.22 18.58 1.58
CA ALA A 551 -0.51 19.37 0.57
C ALA A 551 -0.85 20.78 1.05
N LYS A 552 -0.92 20.98 2.38
CA LYS A 552 -1.27 22.24 3.02
C LYS A 552 -0.07 23.08 3.49
N TYR A 553 1.01 22.44 3.95
CA TYR A 553 2.18 23.11 4.55
C TYR A 553 3.49 22.96 3.75
N CYS A 554 3.46 22.21 2.64
CA CYS A 554 4.52 22.13 1.62
C CYS A 554 5.93 21.86 2.22
N SER A 555 6.95 22.58 1.73
CA SER A 555 8.39 22.37 1.99
C SER A 555 8.89 22.74 3.40
N GLN A 556 8.01 23.07 4.35
CA GLN A 556 8.39 23.34 5.74
C GLN A 556 8.74 22.05 6.52
N TYR A 557 8.37 20.89 5.99
CA TYR A 557 8.43 19.60 6.66
C TYR A 557 9.00 18.51 5.74
N SER A 558 9.54 17.47 6.36
CA SER A 558 10.10 16.30 5.70
C SER A 558 9.50 15.02 6.28
N ILE A 559 9.29 14.03 5.43
CA ILE A 559 8.75 12.70 5.78
C ILE A 559 9.93 11.73 5.92
N ILE A 560 9.94 10.94 6.99
CA ILE A 560 10.93 9.87 7.22
C ILE A 560 10.21 8.56 7.57
N GLU A 561 10.64 7.45 6.98
CA GLU A 561 10.16 6.11 7.33
C GLU A 561 10.73 5.64 8.69
N PRO A 562 9.89 5.21 9.65
CA PRO A 562 10.34 4.60 10.90
C PRO A 562 10.66 3.11 10.73
N ASN A 563 11.29 2.52 11.76
CA ASN A 563 11.71 1.11 11.76
C ASN A 563 10.54 0.10 11.94
N PHE A 564 9.29 0.55 11.94
CA PHE A 564 8.10 -0.30 12.03
C PHE A 564 7.08 0.10 10.96
N LYS A 565 6.35 -0.89 10.44
CA LYS A 565 5.32 -0.67 9.42
C LYS A 565 3.94 -1.07 9.95
N ALA A 566 2.94 -0.37 9.47
CA ALA A 566 1.54 -0.76 9.52
C ALA A 566 1.05 -0.92 8.07
N ASP A 567 -0.05 -1.64 7.91
CA ASP A 567 -0.69 -1.80 6.61
C ASP A 567 -1.64 -0.60 6.34
N GLY A 568 -2.31 -0.55 5.20
CA GLY A 568 -3.20 0.55 4.81
C GLY A 568 -4.56 0.53 5.53
N PHE A 569 -5.47 1.41 5.09
CA PHE A 569 -6.88 1.36 5.49
C PHE A 569 -7.57 0.19 4.80
N GLY A 570 -8.39 -0.55 5.56
CA GLY A 570 -9.17 -1.68 5.05
C GLY A 570 -10.54 -1.76 5.70
N PHE A 571 -11.51 -2.31 4.96
CA PHE A 571 -12.86 -2.55 5.48
C PHE A 571 -12.88 -3.81 6.33
N ALA A 572 -13.43 -3.71 7.55
CA ALA A 572 -13.48 -4.82 8.51
C ALA A 572 -14.85 -5.51 8.47
N PHE A 573 -14.85 -6.84 8.51
CA PHE A 573 -16.05 -7.67 8.54
C PHE A 573 -15.92 -8.79 9.59
N PRO A 574 -17.03 -9.39 10.03
CA PRO A 574 -17.00 -10.54 10.92
C PRO A 574 -16.12 -11.67 10.38
N LEU A 575 -15.39 -12.34 11.28
CA LEU A 575 -14.45 -13.41 10.94
C LEU A 575 -15.14 -14.53 10.14
N GLY A 576 -14.58 -14.90 9.00
CA GLY A 576 -15.14 -15.87 8.03
C GLY A 576 -16.19 -15.29 7.08
N SER A 577 -16.39 -13.97 7.02
CA SER A 577 -17.35 -13.34 6.12
C SER A 577 -17.05 -13.64 4.64
N PRO A 578 -18.01 -14.18 3.86
CA PRO A 578 -17.80 -14.51 2.46
C PRO A 578 -17.58 -13.26 1.58
N MET A 579 -18.06 -12.10 2.02
CA MET A 579 -17.96 -10.84 1.27
C MET A 579 -16.51 -10.34 1.14
N VAL A 580 -15.62 -10.70 2.09
CA VAL A 580 -14.23 -10.21 2.14
C VAL A 580 -13.45 -10.54 0.86
N SER A 581 -13.61 -11.75 0.31
CA SER A 581 -12.98 -12.15 -0.96
C SER A 581 -13.48 -11.32 -2.14
N ASP A 582 -14.78 -11.08 -2.22
CA ASP A 582 -15.39 -10.41 -3.37
C ASP A 582 -15.14 -8.90 -3.33
N ILE A 583 -15.30 -8.27 -2.16
CA ILE A 583 -14.93 -6.88 -1.90
C ILE A 583 -13.45 -6.65 -2.21
N SER A 584 -12.55 -7.54 -1.78
CA SER A 584 -11.12 -7.43 -2.07
C SER A 584 -10.80 -7.44 -3.57
N ARG A 585 -11.57 -8.19 -4.38
CA ARG A 585 -11.42 -8.18 -5.85
C ARG A 585 -11.91 -6.89 -6.46
N GLN A 586 -13.00 -6.30 -5.95
CA GLN A 586 -13.49 -5.00 -6.42
C GLN A 586 -12.57 -3.85 -5.99
N ILE A 587 -11.96 -3.91 -4.81
CA ILE A 587 -10.90 -2.96 -4.41
C ILE A 587 -9.74 -3.01 -5.41
N LEU A 588 -9.26 -4.20 -5.78
CA LEU A 588 -8.22 -4.33 -6.80
C LEU A 588 -8.67 -3.75 -8.16
N ASN A 589 -9.87 -4.11 -8.64
CA ASN A 589 -10.45 -3.56 -9.87
C ASN A 589 -10.52 -2.02 -9.86
N LEU A 590 -10.92 -1.44 -8.73
CA LEU A 590 -11.02 0.01 -8.53
C LEU A 590 -9.63 0.67 -8.55
N THR A 591 -8.66 0.11 -7.79
CA THR A 591 -7.30 0.67 -7.66
C THR A 591 -6.46 0.55 -8.93
N GLU A 592 -6.68 -0.46 -9.76
CA GLU A 592 -6.09 -0.57 -11.10
C GLU A 592 -6.74 0.38 -12.13
N GLY A 593 -7.95 0.88 -11.84
CA GLY A 593 -8.74 1.76 -12.70
C GLY A 593 -8.50 3.26 -12.54
N GLU A 594 -9.06 4.06 -13.46
CA GLU A 594 -9.03 5.53 -13.37
C GLU A 594 -9.99 6.09 -12.30
N THR A 595 -10.97 5.30 -11.87
CA THR A 595 -11.98 5.66 -10.86
C THR A 595 -11.36 5.96 -9.51
N MET A 596 -10.40 5.16 -9.04
CA MET A 596 -9.68 5.44 -7.78
C MET A 596 -8.99 6.80 -7.82
N ARG A 597 -8.27 7.11 -8.91
CA ARG A 597 -7.63 8.42 -9.09
C ARG A 597 -8.64 9.57 -9.11
N ALA A 598 -9.85 9.36 -9.63
CA ALA A 598 -10.89 10.39 -9.59
C ALA A 598 -11.37 10.67 -8.15
N ILE A 599 -11.52 9.62 -7.32
CA ILE A 599 -11.89 9.74 -5.90
C ILE A 599 -10.74 10.38 -5.10
N GLU A 600 -9.49 9.97 -5.30
CA GLU A 600 -8.31 10.60 -4.70
C GLU A 600 -8.23 12.10 -5.04
N ASN A 601 -8.40 12.46 -6.32
CA ASN A 601 -8.34 13.87 -6.74
C ASN A 601 -9.49 14.71 -6.14
N LYS A 602 -10.68 14.11 -5.95
CA LYS A 602 -11.85 14.76 -5.35
C LYS A 602 -11.63 15.12 -3.86
N TRP A 603 -10.99 14.23 -3.09
CA TRP A 603 -10.89 14.36 -1.63
C TRP A 603 -9.50 14.76 -1.13
N LEU A 604 -8.43 14.23 -1.71
CA LEU A 604 -7.06 14.35 -1.19
C LEU A 604 -6.22 15.43 -1.90
N VAL A 605 -6.66 15.91 -3.07
CA VAL A 605 -5.93 16.89 -3.92
C VAL A 605 -6.62 18.27 -3.96
N GLY A 606 -7.62 18.49 -3.09
CA GLY A 606 -8.36 19.74 -2.96
C GLY A 606 -7.47 20.95 -2.64
N GLU A 607 -7.62 22.05 -3.40
CA GLU A 607 -6.78 23.26 -3.38
C GLU A 607 -5.28 23.00 -3.13
N LYS A 608 -4.55 22.65 -4.20
CA LYS A 608 -3.07 22.71 -4.23
C LYS A 608 -2.59 24.13 -3.92
N ARG A 609 -2.45 24.51 -2.65
CA ARG A 609 -1.88 25.81 -2.24
C ARG A 609 -0.38 25.92 -2.53
N CYS A 610 0.29 24.78 -2.71
CA CYS A 610 1.67 24.71 -3.18
C CYS A 610 1.85 24.99 -4.70
N LEU A 611 0.86 25.51 -5.43
CA LEU A 611 0.98 25.77 -6.88
C LEU A 611 1.74 27.05 -7.27
N ASP A 612 2.11 27.91 -6.29
CA ASP A 612 2.82 29.18 -6.53
C ASP A 612 4.19 29.29 -5.80
N SER A 613 4.80 28.16 -5.42
CA SER A 613 6.20 28.15 -4.95
C SER A 613 7.04 27.04 -5.59
N THR A 614 7.85 27.46 -6.55
CA THR A 614 8.99 26.71 -7.11
C THR A 614 8.62 25.50 -7.98
N THR A 615 8.61 25.72 -9.30
CA THR A 615 9.04 24.68 -10.23
C THR A 615 10.44 24.22 -9.81
N PRO A 616 10.69 22.91 -9.60
CA PRO A 616 11.99 22.42 -9.13
C PRO A 616 13.14 22.73 -10.12
N ASP A 617 12.80 23.00 -11.39
CA ASP A 617 13.72 23.37 -12.45
C ASP A 617 14.08 24.87 -12.53
N SER A 618 13.59 25.71 -11.60
CA SER A 618 13.97 27.13 -11.58
C SER A 618 15.28 27.34 -10.79
N PRO A 619 16.42 27.64 -11.43
CA PRO A 619 17.68 27.83 -10.73
C PRO A 619 17.61 29.06 -9.84
N ILE A 620 17.95 28.89 -8.56
CA ILE A 620 18.00 29.99 -7.59
C ILE A 620 19.04 31.01 -8.08
N PRO A 621 18.68 32.28 -8.31
CA PRO A 621 19.65 33.29 -8.72
C PRO A 621 20.67 33.52 -7.60
N LEU A 622 21.95 33.63 -7.98
CA LEU A 622 23.05 33.89 -7.07
C LEU A 622 22.82 35.21 -6.30
N ASP A 623 22.61 35.11 -5.00
CA ASP A 623 22.26 36.23 -4.13
C ASP A 623 23.49 37.10 -3.79
N HIS A 624 23.27 38.40 -3.64
CA HIS A 624 24.30 39.39 -3.35
C HIS A 624 25.07 39.11 -2.04
N HIS A 625 24.37 38.57 -1.03
CA HIS A 625 24.97 38.15 0.25
C HIS A 625 26.11 37.13 0.08
N SER A 626 26.04 36.22 -0.89
CA SER A 626 27.06 35.18 -1.10
C SER A 626 28.41 35.72 -1.59
N PHE A 627 28.45 36.94 -2.12
CA PHE A 627 29.65 37.58 -2.67
C PHE A 627 30.04 38.89 -1.97
N GLN A 628 29.25 39.34 -0.99
CA GLN A 628 29.44 40.61 -0.29
C GLN A 628 30.84 40.73 0.34
N VAL A 629 31.34 39.67 0.98
CA VAL A 629 32.69 39.64 1.58
C VAL A 629 33.79 39.73 0.53
N LEU A 630 33.64 39.08 -0.64
CA LEU A 630 34.63 39.17 -1.73
C LEU A 630 34.74 40.61 -2.27
N PHE A 631 33.63 41.31 -2.47
CA PHE A 631 33.64 42.72 -2.86
C PHE A 631 34.22 43.63 -1.76
N LEU A 632 33.91 43.35 -0.48
CA LEU A 632 34.43 44.11 0.65
C LEU A 632 35.96 43.97 0.79
N ILE A 633 36.52 42.78 0.58
CA ILE A 633 37.98 42.55 0.58
C ILE A 633 38.66 43.42 -0.49
N VAL A 634 38.12 43.47 -1.71
CA VAL A 634 38.67 44.31 -2.80
C VAL A 634 38.58 45.81 -2.47
N PHE A 635 37.47 46.26 -1.89
CA PHE A 635 37.30 47.65 -1.48
C PHE A 635 38.29 48.05 -0.36
N VAL A 636 38.44 47.22 0.67
CA VAL A 636 39.37 47.48 1.78
C VAL A 636 40.83 47.44 1.29
N ALA A 637 41.20 46.46 0.47
CA ALA A 637 42.57 46.35 -0.06
C ALA A 637 42.93 47.55 -0.96
N SER A 638 42.03 47.98 -1.84
CA SER A 638 42.25 49.15 -2.70
C SER A 638 42.32 50.46 -1.91
N LEU A 639 41.51 50.63 -0.86
CA LEU A 639 41.59 51.77 0.05
C LEU A 639 42.93 51.81 0.82
N ILE A 640 43.40 50.67 1.33
CA ILE A 640 44.71 50.57 2.00
C ILE A 640 45.85 50.92 1.04
N LEU A 641 45.83 50.39 -0.19
CA LEU A 641 46.84 50.72 -1.21
C LEU A 641 46.81 52.21 -1.60
N LEU A 642 45.63 52.82 -1.69
CA LEU A 642 45.47 54.26 -1.92
C LEU A 642 46.07 55.07 -0.76
N LEU A 643 45.80 54.70 0.49
CA LEU A 643 46.34 55.37 1.68
C LEU A 643 47.86 55.21 1.78
N LEU A 644 48.41 54.04 1.46
CA LEU A 644 49.86 53.81 1.41
C LEU A 644 50.53 54.64 0.30
N MET A 645 49.92 54.73 -0.88
CA MET A 645 50.37 55.61 -1.98
C MET A 645 50.35 57.10 -1.60
N LEU A 646 49.30 57.55 -0.90
CA LEU A 646 49.22 58.93 -0.43
C LEU A 646 50.22 59.20 0.69
N ALA A 647 50.42 58.26 1.61
CA ALA A 647 51.42 58.36 2.67
C ALA A 647 52.85 58.38 2.13
N SER A 648 53.20 57.50 1.18
CA SER A 648 54.53 57.49 0.55
C SER A 648 54.78 58.77 -0.26
N LYS A 649 53.77 59.26 -0.99
CA LYS A 649 53.86 60.54 -1.71
C LYS A 649 54.00 61.74 -0.77
N MET A 650 53.32 61.75 0.38
CA MET A 650 53.52 62.79 1.40
C MET A 650 54.88 62.68 2.10
N TYR A 651 55.40 61.46 2.32
CA TYR A 651 56.72 61.24 2.88
C TYR A 651 57.83 61.73 1.94
N GLN A 652 57.77 61.37 0.66
CA GLN A 652 58.68 61.88 -0.38
C GLN A 652 58.57 63.40 -0.54
N ARG A 653 57.36 63.98 -0.45
CA ARG A 653 57.16 65.44 -0.52
C ARG A 653 57.68 66.18 0.72
N ARG A 654 57.78 65.52 1.88
CA ARG A 654 58.50 66.05 3.05
C ARG A 654 60.01 66.02 2.84
N GLN A 655 60.58 64.88 2.44
CA GLN A 655 62.03 64.79 2.14
C GLN A 655 62.47 65.75 1.02
N GLY A 656 61.65 65.93 -0.02
CA GLY A 656 61.92 66.91 -1.07
C GLY A 656 61.86 68.37 -0.59
N ASN A 657 61.02 68.67 0.40
CA ASN A 657 61.01 69.98 1.05
C ASN A 657 62.25 70.17 1.95
N ASP A 658 62.68 69.15 2.68
CA ASP A 658 63.90 69.23 3.50
C ASP A 658 65.14 69.50 2.63
N GLN A 659 65.20 68.92 1.43
CA GLN A 659 66.28 69.18 0.47
C GLN A 659 66.20 70.59 -0.15
N TYR A 660 65.00 71.15 -0.34
CA TYR A 660 64.82 72.56 -0.74
C TYR A 660 65.21 73.54 0.38
N TYR A 661 64.90 73.22 1.64
CA TYR A 661 65.31 74.02 2.80
C TYR A 661 66.83 74.00 3.03
N ASN A 662 67.51 72.90 2.72
CA ASN A 662 68.97 72.82 2.83
C ASN A 662 69.67 73.65 1.73
N VAL A 663 69.22 73.55 0.46
CA VAL A 663 69.80 74.37 -0.63
C VAL A 663 69.54 75.87 -0.41
N ALA A 664 68.35 76.25 0.04
CA ALA A 664 68.03 77.64 0.39
C ALA A 664 68.79 78.17 1.62
N HIS A 665 69.47 77.31 2.38
CA HIS A 665 70.35 77.69 3.49
C HIS A 665 71.84 77.79 3.09
N GLU A 666 72.25 77.19 1.98
CA GLU A 666 73.60 77.36 1.40
C GLU A 666 73.69 78.66 0.59
N GLU A 667 72.68 79.00 -0.22
CA GLU A 667 72.67 80.23 -1.05
C GLU A 667 72.64 81.57 -0.26
N VAL A 668 72.53 81.54 1.07
CA VAL A 668 72.49 82.75 1.92
C VAL A 668 73.84 83.01 2.64
N ASN A 669 74.79 82.07 2.59
CA ASN A 669 76.04 82.15 3.37
C ASN A 669 77.33 82.30 2.55
N GLU A 670 77.29 82.23 1.21
CA GLU A 670 78.45 82.58 0.37
C GLU A 670 78.34 84.01 -0.18
N GLU A 671 79.16 84.86 0.44
CA GLU A 671 79.85 86.06 -0.06
C GLU A 671 79.46 86.61 -1.45
N GLY A 672 79.25 87.92 -1.62
CA GLY A 672 79.83 89.00 -0.83
C GLY A 672 81.32 89.24 -1.14
N ASN A 673 81.80 88.92 -2.35
CA ASN A 673 83.13 89.33 -2.79
C ASN A 673 83.22 89.68 -4.29
N VAL A 674 84.19 90.52 -4.65
CA VAL A 674 84.37 91.15 -5.97
C VAL A 674 85.44 90.42 -6.79
N GLY A 675 85.22 90.22 -8.09
CA GLY A 675 86.22 89.64 -9.01
C GLY A 675 85.88 89.88 -10.48
N ASP A 676 86.87 90.31 -11.25
CA ASP A 676 86.83 90.73 -12.66
C ASP A 676 87.06 89.54 -13.63
N GLY A 677 86.65 89.63 -14.92
CA GLY A 677 87.11 88.68 -15.96
C GLY A 677 86.14 88.25 -17.08
N ASP A 678 86.22 88.96 -18.22
CA ASP A 678 86.08 88.56 -19.65
C ASP A 678 85.34 87.28 -20.15
N GLU A 679 84.33 87.56 -21.00
CA GLU A 679 84.20 87.18 -22.44
C GLU A 679 83.77 85.75 -22.93
N ALA A 680 82.98 85.78 -24.02
CA ALA A 680 82.70 84.77 -25.07
C ALA A 680 81.48 83.82 -24.97
N ASP A 681 80.49 84.06 -25.87
CA ASP A 681 79.82 83.13 -26.82
C ASP A 681 79.22 81.77 -26.35
N THR A 682 78.08 81.26 -26.85
CA THR A 682 77.09 81.68 -27.88
C THR A 682 75.77 80.89 -27.70
N ASN A 683 74.69 81.34 -28.36
CA ASN A 683 73.57 80.61 -29.04
C ASN A 683 73.39 79.08 -28.79
N GLU A 684 72.22 78.43 -28.81
CA GLU A 684 70.84 78.69 -29.25
C GLU A 684 69.97 77.47 -28.79
N HIS A 685 68.63 77.42 -28.77
CA HIS A 685 67.54 78.36 -29.09
C HIS A 685 66.27 77.98 -28.27
N HIS A 686 65.12 78.59 -28.54
CA HIS A 686 63.78 78.14 -28.12
C HIS A 686 63.14 77.25 -29.23
N VAL A 687 61.98 76.60 -29.10
CA VAL A 687 60.63 77.20 -29.17
C VAL A 687 59.53 76.22 -28.73
N LEU A 688 58.54 76.85 -28.08
CA LEU A 688 57.14 76.53 -27.74
C LEU A 688 56.37 75.52 -28.65
N GLU A 689 55.14 75.08 -28.35
CA GLU A 689 54.24 74.92 -27.18
C GLU A 689 52.81 74.64 -27.76
N VAL A 690 51.82 74.46 -26.88
CA VAL A 690 50.37 74.69 -27.03
C VAL A 690 49.47 73.57 -27.61
N HIS A 691 48.48 73.20 -26.78
CA HIS A 691 47.25 72.45 -27.08
C HIS A 691 46.23 73.28 -27.90
N PRO A 692 45.05 72.72 -28.27
CA PRO A 692 43.85 73.16 -27.53
C PRO A 692 42.79 72.07 -27.27
N LEU A 693 41.74 72.45 -26.53
CA LEU A 693 40.57 71.67 -26.10
C LEU A 693 39.28 72.10 -26.84
N LEU A 694 38.31 71.16 -26.90
CA LEU A 694 36.83 71.31 -26.85
C LEU A 694 36.08 72.36 -27.72
N VAL A 695 34.95 71.93 -28.31
CA VAL A 695 33.60 72.56 -28.20
C VAL A 695 32.53 71.53 -28.66
N GLN A 696 31.29 71.70 -28.20
CA GLN A 696 30.16 70.76 -28.29
C GLN A 696 28.97 71.31 -29.11
N GLU A 697 28.14 70.40 -29.64
CA GLU A 697 26.67 70.50 -29.85
C GLU A 697 26.01 70.89 -31.20
N GLY A 698 25.12 69.98 -31.69
CA GLY A 698 23.91 70.24 -32.48
C GLY A 698 24.01 70.35 -34.03
N SER A 699 23.02 69.95 -34.85
CA SER A 699 21.89 69.02 -34.67
C SER A 699 21.24 68.64 -36.04
N VAL A 700 20.93 67.34 -36.26
CA VAL A 700 19.84 66.78 -37.11
C VAL A 700 19.75 67.10 -38.64
N ARG A 701 20.01 66.09 -39.50
CA ARG A 701 18.98 65.43 -40.37
C ARG A 701 19.43 64.11 -41.05
N HIS A 702 18.45 63.27 -41.40
CA HIS A 702 18.56 61.86 -41.79
C HIS A 702 19.08 61.54 -43.21
N ARG A 703 19.71 60.35 -43.40
CA ARG A 703 19.07 59.20 -44.09
C ARG A 703 19.77 57.82 -44.00
N ARG A 704 18.92 56.81 -43.72
CA ARG A 704 18.94 55.37 -44.11
C ARG A 704 19.90 54.35 -43.44
N ARG A 705 19.24 53.29 -42.94
CA ARG A 705 19.74 52.07 -42.30
C ARG A 705 20.39 51.09 -43.29
N LYS A 706 21.32 50.26 -42.82
CA LYS A 706 21.40 48.82 -43.16
C LYS A 706 21.46 48.00 -41.87
N LYS A 707 20.59 47.00 -41.73
CA LYS A 707 20.70 45.90 -40.76
C LYS A 707 21.45 44.75 -41.43
N LEU A 708 22.26 44.01 -40.69
CA LEU A 708 22.54 42.60 -40.98
C LEU A 708 22.02 41.76 -39.81
N VAL A 709 21.43 40.62 -40.09
CA VAL A 709 20.67 39.79 -39.13
C VAL A 709 21.26 38.39 -39.13
N SER A 710 21.42 37.82 -37.94
CA SER A 710 21.83 36.42 -37.73
C SER A 710 20.84 35.46 -38.43
N LYS A 711 21.35 34.38 -39.02
CA LYS A 711 20.50 33.37 -39.69
C LYS A 711 20.96 31.95 -39.39
N THR A 712 20.07 31.23 -38.70
CA THR A 712 20.09 29.78 -38.47
C THR A 712 20.09 29.01 -39.79
N ILE A 713 20.79 27.87 -39.84
CA ILE A 713 20.62 26.83 -40.87
C ILE A 713 20.57 25.47 -40.18
N GLU A 714 19.45 24.76 -40.30
CA GLU A 714 19.36 23.31 -40.10
C GLU A 714 19.97 22.58 -41.32
N LEU A 715 20.48 21.38 -41.10
CA LEU A 715 20.76 20.45 -42.20
C LEU A 715 20.56 19.01 -41.75
N VAL A 716 19.55 18.36 -42.32
CA VAL A 716 19.21 16.94 -42.13
C VAL A 716 19.44 16.20 -43.43
N ARG A 717 20.31 15.17 -43.45
CA ARG A 717 19.97 13.85 -44.00
C ARG A 717 21.05 12.76 -43.82
N THR A 718 20.55 11.57 -43.47
CA THR A 718 21.00 10.21 -43.85
C THR A 718 22.43 9.74 -43.55
N ALA A 719 22.54 8.83 -42.58
CA ALA A 719 23.21 7.53 -42.76
C ALA A 719 22.55 6.47 -41.84
N VAL A 720 22.42 5.22 -42.33
CA VAL A 720 21.88 4.06 -41.60
C VAL A 720 22.95 2.97 -41.57
N PRO A 721 23.09 2.24 -40.45
CA PRO A 721 23.31 0.79 -40.52
C PRO A 721 22.37 0.00 -39.58
N PRO A 722 22.25 -1.35 -39.73
CA PRO A 722 21.02 -2.05 -39.33
C PRO A 722 21.15 -3.00 -38.11
N SER A 723 19.98 -3.25 -37.50
CA SER A 723 19.49 -4.52 -36.90
C SER A 723 20.40 -5.42 -36.03
N ARG A 724 19.99 -5.60 -34.76
CA ARG A 724 19.92 -6.88 -34.00
C ARG A 724 19.06 -6.62 -32.75
N THR A 725 17.79 -7.01 -32.68
CA THR A 725 17.33 -8.34 -32.20
C THR A 725 18.19 -8.95 -31.09
N ASN A 726 17.70 -8.90 -29.85
CA ASN A 726 17.37 -10.10 -29.08
C ASN A 726 16.47 -9.76 -27.88
N SER A 727 15.46 -10.59 -27.69
CA SER A 727 14.68 -10.75 -26.46
C SER A 727 15.41 -11.67 -25.48
N VAL A 728 15.35 -11.38 -24.18
CA VAL A 728 14.62 -12.17 -23.16
C VAL A 728 14.07 -11.17 -22.15
#